data_AF-A0A450SLN4-F1
#
_entry.id   AF-A0A450SLN4-F1
#
_cell.length_a   1.000
_cell.length_b   1.000
_cell.length_c   1.000
_cell.angle_alpha   90.00
_cell.angle_beta   90.00
_cell.angle_gamma   90.00
#
_symmetry.space_group_name_H-M   'P 1'
#
loop_
_entity.id
_entity.type
_entity.pdbx_description
1 polymer ?
#
loop_
_entity_poly.entity_id
_entity_poly.type
_entity_poly.pdbx_seq_one_letter_code
_entity_poly.pdbx_strand_id
1 'polypeptide(L)'
;MSKLRLFQRFPYLRKPLFLFPAVVLGCQLVIHPSMASSSQRSSSDLPPTCLGKAEESNDGHRRLALIVGVGEYKKEEMNLQGPPNDARNIYELLTRETGEGGYGFPKENICMLLDGQATTEGFKNAFEQGLIDRVQSKEDVALFFYAGHGSQVRDCNGDEPDEWDETFVFHDARSGGVKDFTDDEFNGLLARLHKKTRNITVILDSCNSGTGTRGGDIVERKQPPGDQLTCPAGTEETGGDGGGEWLPEAFPGVVILTAASDGTSAIERKYKGEKGDDVFRGVFTDALITALGRVDNDPLTYAKIARQIPPKVLAKSQQIPYFHGDLGKPVFGNTGRTQPLGWDVTGVNGKKLTISGPTLPGFGPGAELRVYDDTATGADTNDPAKLKAAIVIDSFNGINADARITGTIPGNGAVEVGDLAVLARVSNEELKISVRLRPSGERNGIPERTREQLKEAIEKDREAAMLVTLTEGSAEFEVASDIDGKPVLLGPEDTVRKTFKHYREIPKNLWQHARQKALKLLEGEGGYDFDDNETLKVKIVSAKKQKSCAHGKSLPPPILDKNGVPEQIIPLCHSWHVEVTLDKDSPAPLLIGGLILSTDGSVYGFPADGREVRIRPGETKTFDEGRRETFVGQPPLDVQDRVMVFGSQEKNPVKWHLLADTERKRSAEGIHSGLNSVLHRYLQAGNTRGIGTDDGPYDPTSWTLSTVNIRIEANSRFLRPEPDSGDIDPREYTIANFDINPYLPDDDGAALHKVLQVAHGLYKRNNVNDGVPYKQHPWKEPTEEKNLKVGIDCSRSIWYAFTRAGLPYNQGNEYLHTARMFGSGSKMNEEFESCENDPNLRIGDVLVYRDEGHRDGPAGHTVMVIDPEKRIAWGSHGWDGNGNIGKGFRKSDTGVEYQKIKPHRAWKRWDTNAMQRVACWRHRAFIDEAKTRGQAGVKALKDVCKCK
;
A
#
# COMPACT_ATOMS: atom_id res chain seq x y z
N MET A 1 -0.81 71.68 -49.07
CA MET A 1 0.61 71.62 -48.69
C MET A 1 0.82 70.43 -47.77
N SER A 2 1.69 69.55 -48.25
CA SER A 2 2.45 68.50 -47.56
C SER A 2 1.66 67.61 -46.61
N LYS A 3 1.13 66.53 -47.20
CA LYS A 3 -0.10 65.86 -46.82
C LYS A 3 0.08 64.33 -46.86
N LEU A 4 -0.33 63.71 -45.76
CA LEU A 4 -1.29 62.60 -45.69
C LEU A 4 -0.92 61.22 -46.30
N ARG A 5 -1.31 60.21 -45.52
CA ARG A 5 -2.12 59.04 -45.95
C ARG A 5 -1.37 57.90 -46.67
N LEU A 6 -1.79 56.63 -46.63
CA LEU A 6 -2.85 55.85 -45.97
C LEU A 6 -2.77 54.47 -46.66
N PHE A 7 -3.17 53.41 -45.94
CA PHE A 7 -3.99 52.30 -46.45
C PHE A 7 -3.38 51.28 -47.44
N GLN A 8 -3.49 49.99 -47.05
CA GLN A 8 -4.37 48.98 -47.68
C GLN A 8 -3.74 48.33 -48.94
N ARG A 9 -4.01 47.09 -49.33
CA ARG A 9 -4.98 46.05 -48.96
C ARG A 9 -4.51 44.77 -49.68
N PHE A 10 -4.76 43.61 -49.09
CA PHE A 10 -5.01 42.37 -49.83
C PHE A 10 -6.20 42.55 -50.79
N PRO A 11 -6.24 41.82 -51.92
CA PRO A 11 -7.27 40.78 -52.05
C PRO A 11 -6.69 39.45 -52.61
N TYR A 12 -7.10 38.27 -52.11
CA TYR A 12 -8.30 37.51 -52.49
C TYR A 12 -8.33 37.20 -54.01
N LEU A 13 -8.59 35.99 -54.53
CA LEU A 13 -9.25 34.78 -54.04
C LEU A 13 -9.15 33.72 -55.18
N ARG A 14 -9.42 32.45 -54.85
CA ARG A 14 -9.86 31.33 -55.73
C ARG A 14 -8.82 30.27 -56.15
N LYS A 15 -8.74 29.24 -55.29
CA LYS A 15 -8.81 27.80 -55.66
C LYS A 15 -10.05 27.55 -56.56
N PRO A 16 -10.08 26.55 -57.49
CA PRO A 16 -10.18 25.14 -57.08
C PRO A 16 -9.64 24.01 -58.01
N LEU A 17 -9.50 22.83 -57.39
CA LEU A 17 -9.81 21.45 -57.86
C LEU A 17 -8.95 20.71 -58.93
N PHE A 18 -8.48 19.51 -58.50
CA PHE A 18 -8.44 18.19 -59.20
C PHE A 18 -7.41 17.99 -60.34
N LEU A 19 -6.78 16.81 -60.60
CA LEU A 19 -6.57 15.49 -59.98
C LEU A 19 -5.69 14.71 -61.00
N PHE A 20 -4.55 14.10 -60.61
CA PHE A 20 -3.77 12.99 -61.28
C PHE A 20 -3.29 13.12 -62.76
N PRO A 21 -2.15 12.52 -63.21
CA PRO A 21 -1.83 11.06 -63.23
C PRO A 21 -0.36 10.67 -62.86
N ALA A 22 -0.10 9.48 -62.28
CA ALA A 22 0.44 8.23 -62.88
C ALA A 22 1.59 8.44 -63.90
N VAL A 23 2.88 8.16 -63.59
CA VAL A 23 3.59 6.85 -63.54
C VAL A 23 3.50 6.03 -64.83
N VAL A 24 4.65 5.72 -65.46
CA VAL A 24 5.08 4.37 -65.90
C VAL A 24 6.54 4.33 -66.40
N LEU A 25 7.28 3.41 -65.75
CA LEU A 25 8.40 2.52 -66.09
C LEU A 25 9.49 2.85 -67.14
N GLY A 26 10.72 2.53 -66.70
CA GLY A 26 11.69 1.74 -67.47
C GLY A 26 12.53 0.88 -66.51
N CYS A 27 12.62 -0.43 -66.77
CA CYS A 27 13.16 -1.49 -65.90
C CYS A 27 14.32 -2.22 -66.59
N GLN A 28 15.34 -2.63 -65.84
CA GLN A 28 16.17 -3.85 -65.94
C GLN A 28 17.34 -3.74 -64.93
N LEU A 29 18.02 -4.75 -64.36
CA LEU A 29 17.78 -6.16 -63.99
C LEU A 29 19.16 -6.63 -63.44
N VAL A 30 19.36 -6.93 -62.14
CA VAL A 30 20.57 -7.68 -61.69
C VAL A 30 20.27 -8.63 -60.52
N ILE A 31 20.89 -9.79 -60.67
CA ILE A 31 20.90 -11.08 -59.97
C ILE A 31 21.42 -10.99 -58.50
N HIS A 32 20.86 -11.83 -57.61
CA HIS A 32 21.39 -12.12 -56.27
C HIS A 32 22.58 -13.11 -56.30
N PRO A 33 23.49 -13.03 -55.32
CA PRO A 33 23.57 -14.17 -54.38
C PRO A 33 23.71 -13.77 -52.91
N SER A 34 23.41 -14.77 -52.09
CA SER A 34 23.23 -14.80 -50.64
C SER A 34 24.53 -14.95 -49.84
N MET A 35 24.48 -14.47 -48.59
CA MET A 35 25.18 -14.89 -47.36
C MET A 35 26.71 -14.85 -47.27
N ALA A 36 27.20 -13.93 -46.42
CA ALA A 36 28.09 -14.28 -45.31
C ALA A 36 27.97 -13.23 -44.19
N SER A 37 27.59 -13.74 -43.02
CA SER A 37 27.57 -13.05 -41.72
C SER A 37 28.96 -12.51 -41.37
N SER A 38 29.04 -11.27 -40.90
CA SER A 38 30.02 -10.90 -39.87
C SER A 38 29.36 -9.99 -38.86
N SER A 39 29.23 -10.54 -37.67
CA SER A 39 28.85 -9.93 -36.41
C SER A 39 29.89 -8.91 -35.96
N GLN A 40 29.53 -7.63 -35.97
CA GLN A 40 30.08 -6.62 -35.08
C GLN A 40 28.97 -5.58 -34.79
N ARG A 41 28.20 -5.80 -33.72
CA ARG A 41 27.55 -4.69 -33.01
C ARG A 41 28.47 -4.35 -31.84
N SER A 42 29.21 -3.24 -31.97
CA SER A 42 30.12 -2.71 -30.97
C SER A 42 29.48 -1.53 -30.25
N SER A 43 29.36 -1.58 -28.92
CA SER A 43 29.45 -0.44 -27.98
C SER A 43 28.72 0.90 -28.29
N SER A 44 27.50 0.91 -28.82
CA SER A 44 26.71 2.15 -29.04
C SER A 44 25.25 1.86 -28.67
N ASP A 45 24.60 2.47 -27.68
CA ASP A 45 24.27 3.89 -27.58
C ASP A 45 23.90 4.26 -26.12
N LEU A 46 24.88 4.37 -25.20
CA LEU A 46 24.60 5.00 -23.90
C LEU A 46 24.48 6.52 -24.07
N PRO A 47 23.59 7.20 -23.30
CA PRO A 47 23.56 8.66 -23.27
C PRO A 47 24.96 9.25 -22.98
N PRO A 48 25.37 10.36 -23.62
CA PRO A 48 26.68 10.96 -23.37
C PRO A 48 26.95 11.30 -21.90
N THR A 49 25.89 11.62 -21.14
CA THR A 49 25.96 11.90 -19.71
C THR A 49 26.34 10.67 -18.87
N CYS A 50 26.26 9.46 -19.42
CA CYS A 50 26.72 8.22 -18.78
C CYS A 50 28.23 7.99 -18.93
N LEU A 51 28.87 8.64 -19.92
CA LEU A 51 30.25 8.36 -20.35
C LEU A 51 31.22 9.51 -20.07
N GLY A 52 30.71 10.70 -19.74
CA GLY A 52 31.50 11.89 -19.46
C GLY A 52 32.24 11.86 -18.11
N LYS A 53 33.25 12.71 -17.96
CA LYS A 53 33.90 12.94 -16.66
C LYS A 53 32.84 13.44 -15.68
N ALA A 54 32.83 12.91 -14.47
CA ALA A 54 31.93 13.38 -13.42
C ALA A 54 32.42 14.71 -12.84
N GLU A 55 31.48 15.66 -12.74
CA GLU A 55 31.68 16.96 -12.10
C GLU A 55 31.55 16.83 -10.58
N GLU A 56 32.34 17.59 -9.85
CA GLU A 56 32.21 17.70 -8.39
C GLU A 56 31.12 18.72 -8.07
N SER A 57 30.29 18.42 -7.07
CA SER A 57 29.37 19.40 -6.52
C SER A 57 30.12 20.46 -5.70
N ASN A 58 29.42 21.53 -5.30
CA ASN A 58 29.99 22.68 -4.57
C ASN A 58 30.71 22.33 -3.24
N ASP A 59 30.42 21.16 -2.66
CA ASP A 59 31.04 20.64 -1.43
C ASP A 59 32.21 19.68 -1.69
N GLY A 60 32.62 19.50 -2.95
CA GLY A 60 33.77 18.66 -3.33
C GLY A 60 33.47 17.18 -3.48
N HIS A 61 32.22 16.76 -3.33
CA HIS A 61 31.79 15.37 -3.54
C HIS A 61 31.05 15.20 -4.87
N ARG A 62 31.22 14.05 -5.52
CA ARG A 62 30.42 13.73 -6.73
C ARG A 62 29.05 13.24 -6.30
N ARG A 63 28.03 13.72 -6.98
CA ARG A 63 26.66 13.21 -6.87
C ARG A 63 26.25 12.62 -8.21
N LEU A 64 26.19 11.30 -8.27
CA LEU A 64 25.95 10.52 -9.48
C LEU A 64 24.58 9.86 -9.40
N ALA A 65 23.84 9.82 -10.51
CA ALA A 65 22.56 9.12 -10.57
C ALA A 65 22.42 8.30 -11.86
N LEU A 66 21.88 7.09 -11.73
CA LEU A 66 21.32 6.32 -12.82
C LEU A 66 19.79 6.28 -12.64
N ILE A 67 19.06 6.85 -13.59
CA ILE A 67 17.60 6.95 -13.56
C ILE A 67 17.06 6.14 -14.73
N VAL A 68 16.21 5.15 -14.45
CA VAL A 68 15.66 4.25 -15.45
C VAL A 68 14.14 4.29 -15.39
N GLY A 69 13.50 4.54 -16.54
CA GLY A 69 12.04 4.51 -16.69
C GLY A 69 11.64 3.69 -17.90
N VAL A 70 11.00 2.54 -17.68
CA VAL A 70 10.60 1.62 -18.76
C VAL A 70 9.08 1.65 -18.92
N GLY A 71 8.58 2.40 -19.90
CA GLY A 71 7.17 2.42 -20.28
C GLY A 71 6.88 1.56 -21.51
N GLU A 72 7.78 1.58 -22.49
CA GLU A 72 7.63 0.78 -23.71
C GLU A 72 8.44 -0.52 -23.64
N TYR A 73 7.78 -1.64 -23.91
CA TYR A 73 8.36 -2.97 -23.98
C TYR A 73 8.23 -3.54 -25.40
N LYS A 74 9.10 -4.48 -25.77
CA LYS A 74 9.00 -5.17 -27.08
C LYS A 74 7.69 -5.93 -27.26
N LYS A 75 7.00 -6.30 -26.18
CA LYS A 75 5.63 -6.83 -26.20
C LYS A 75 4.67 -5.72 -25.79
N GLU A 76 3.86 -5.24 -26.73
CA GLU A 76 2.99 -4.07 -26.55
C GLU A 76 2.00 -4.24 -25.39
N GLU A 77 1.58 -5.47 -25.10
CA GLU A 77 0.69 -5.80 -23.98
C GLU A 77 1.29 -5.52 -22.59
N MET A 78 2.60 -5.31 -22.50
CA MET A 78 3.31 -4.97 -21.26
C MET A 78 3.54 -3.45 -21.10
N ASN A 79 3.04 -2.62 -22.02
CA ASN A 79 3.35 -1.19 -21.98
C ASN A 79 2.71 -0.46 -20.79
N LEU A 80 3.50 0.40 -20.15
CA LEU A 80 3.12 1.32 -19.09
C LEU A 80 3.30 2.76 -19.56
N GLN A 81 2.50 3.70 -19.05
CA GLN A 81 2.62 5.11 -19.45
C GLN A 81 3.36 5.96 -18.42
N GLY A 82 3.36 5.57 -17.15
CA GLY A 82 3.92 6.36 -16.06
C GLY A 82 5.44 6.29 -15.86
N PRO A 83 6.16 5.17 -16.07
CA PRO A 83 7.56 5.08 -15.66
C PRO A 83 8.49 6.12 -16.30
N PRO A 84 8.37 6.47 -17.59
CA PRO A 84 9.17 7.55 -18.17
C PRO A 84 8.87 8.93 -17.56
N ASN A 85 7.64 9.18 -17.11
CA ASN A 85 7.28 10.43 -16.46
C ASN A 85 7.88 10.50 -15.05
N ASP A 86 7.84 9.40 -14.30
CA ASP A 86 8.46 9.29 -12.98
C ASP A 86 9.97 9.54 -13.03
N ALA A 87 10.66 8.92 -14.00
CA ALA A 87 12.08 9.13 -14.24
C ALA A 87 12.41 10.61 -14.52
N ARG A 88 11.62 11.29 -15.36
CA ARG A 88 11.80 12.72 -15.66
C ARG A 88 11.56 13.60 -14.44
N ASN A 89 10.54 13.32 -13.64
CA ASN A 89 10.25 14.10 -12.44
C ASN A 89 11.37 13.99 -11.38
N ILE A 90 11.95 12.79 -11.22
CA ILE A 90 13.12 12.59 -10.34
C ILE A 90 14.35 13.31 -10.91
N TYR A 91 14.59 13.25 -12.22
CA TYR A 91 15.66 14.00 -12.86
C TYR A 91 15.54 15.51 -12.59
N GLU A 92 14.34 16.09 -12.76
CA GLU A 92 14.09 17.52 -12.51
C GLU A 92 14.34 17.90 -11.05
N LEU A 93 13.90 17.09 -10.10
CA LEU A 93 14.14 17.31 -8.67
C LEU A 93 15.63 17.27 -8.31
N LEU A 94 16.39 16.32 -8.87
CA LEU A 94 17.80 16.15 -8.56
C LEU A 94 18.67 17.26 -9.14
N THR A 95 18.39 17.68 -10.37
CA THR A 95 19.25 18.62 -11.14
C THR A 95 19.03 20.08 -10.80
N ARG A 96 17.93 20.42 -10.12
CA ARG A 96 17.72 21.76 -9.57
C ARG A 96 18.79 22.10 -8.54
N GLU A 97 19.20 23.37 -8.52
CA GLU A 97 20.20 23.84 -7.57
C GLU A 97 19.69 23.73 -6.13
N THR A 98 20.61 23.51 -5.19
CA THR A 98 20.27 23.38 -3.76
C THR A 98 19.61 24.63 -3.19
N GLY A 99 19.94 25.80 -3.73
CA GLY A 99 19.34 27.09 -3.40
C GLY A 99 18.00 27.36 -4.07
N GLU A 100 17.56 26.52 -5.02
CA GLU A 100 16.28 26.63 -5.76
C GLU A 100 15.36 25.44 -5.45
N GLY A 101 15.58 24.79 -4.31
CA GLY A 101 14.77 23.66 -3.84
C GLY A 101 15.06 22.31 -4.48
N GLY A 102 16.17 22.13 -5.21
CA GLY A 102 16.64 20.83 -5.69
C GLY A 102 17.78 20.22 -4.87
N TYR A 103 18.41 19.16 -5.38
CA TYR A 103 19.53 18.47 -4.71
C TYR A 103 20.91 18.78 -5.30
N GLY A 104 21.00 19.59 -6.35
CA GLY A 104 22.25 20.07 -6.93
C GLY A 104 23.10 18.98 -7.57
N PHE A 105 22.47 17.95 -8.15
CA PHE A 105 23.18 16.97 -8.96
C PHE A 105 23.55 17.62 -10.30
N PRO A 106 24.85 17.67 -10.68
CA PRO A 106 25.23 18.14 -12.00
C PRO A 106 24.52 17.31 -13.09
N LYS A 107 24.00 17.96 -14.14
CA LYS A 107 23.26 17.26 -15.20
C LYS A 107 24.14 16.23 -15.91
N GLU A 108 25.43 16.52 -16.00
CA GLU A 108 26.49 15.68 -16.56
C GLU A 108 26.68 14.39 -15.76
N ASN A 109 26.31 14.38 -14.48
CA ASN A 109 26.44 13.25 -13.57
C ASN A 109 25.22 12.33 -13.56
N ILE A 110 24.16 12.65 -14.31
CA ILE A 110 22.95 11.84 -14.38
C ILE A 110 22.88 11.08 -15.70
N CYS A 111 22.95 9.76 -15.59
CA CYS A 111 22.66 8.84 -16.67
C CYS A 111 21.16 8.50 -16.64
N MET A 112 20.42 8.80 -17.70
CA MET A 112 18.97 8.51 -17.77
C MET A 112 18.67 7.59 -18.95
N LEU A 113 18.05 6.44 -18.68
CA LEU A 113 17.62 5.47 -19.69
C LEU A 113 16.10 5.41 -19.72
N LEU A 114 15.51 5.75 -20.87
CA LEU A 114 14.06 5.69 -21.06
C LEU A 114 13.70 4.68 -22.15
N ASP A 115 12.66 3.89 -21.90
CA ASP A 115 12.01 3.05 -22.91
C ASP A 115 13.01 2.19 -23.70
N GLY A 116 13.07 2.33 -25.02
CA GLY A 116 13.97 1.57 -25.89
C GLY A 116 15.47 1.66 -25.55
N GLN A 117 15.90 2.64 -24.74
CA GLN A 117 17.29 2.75 -24.25
C GLN A 117 17.55 1.85 -23.04
N ALA A 118 16.51 1.54 -22.26
CA ALA A 118 16.58 0.73 -21.06
C ALA A 118 16.51 -0.77 -21.39
N THR A 119 17.44 -1.26 -22.22
CA THR A 119 17.63 -2.70 -22.46
C THR A 119 18.44 -3.33 -21.32
N THR A 120 18.39 -4.64 -21.16
CA THR A 120 19.19 -5.34 -20.13
C THR A 120 20.69 -5.05 -20.27
N GLU A 121 21.21 -5.08 -21.50
CA GLU A 121 22.62 -4.73 -21.76
C GLU A 121 22.89 -3.23 -21.56
N GLY A 122 21.97 -2.36 -21.98
CA GLY A 122 22.04 -0.91 -21.78
C GLY A 122 22.11 -0.55 -20.29
N PHE A 123 21.26 -1.17 -19.47
CA PHE A 123 21.27 -1.02 -18.01
C PHE A 123 22.60 -1.47 -17.40
N LYS A 124 23.09 -2.67 -17.72
CA LYS A 124 24.37 -3.19 -17.22
C LYS A 124 25.51 -2.21 -17.53
N ASN A 125 25.62 -1.79 -18.79
CA ASN A 125 26.65 -0.85 -19.22
C ASN A 125 26.50 0.51 -18.53
N ALA A 126 25.28 1.02 -18.37
CA ALA A 126 25.02 2.29 -17.68
C ALA A 126 25.34 2.23 -16.19
N PHE A 127 25.07 1.12 -15.51
CA PHE A 127 25.41 0.95 -14.10
C PHE A 127 26.92 0.90 -13.90
N GLU A 128 27.63 0.15 -14.76
CA GLU A 128 29.09 0.08 -14.71
C GLU A 128 29.74 1.42 -15.05
N GLN A 129 29.43 1.99 -16.21
CA GLN A 129 30.13 3.18 -16.72
C GLN A 129 29.58 4.48 -16.14
N GLY A 130 28.28 4.54 -15.84
CA GLY A 130 27.60 5.72 -15.32
C GLY A 130 27.66 5.88 -13.80
N LEU A 131 27.86 4.79 -13.04
CA LEU A 131 28.02 4.84 -11.59
C LEU A 131 29.38 4.30 -11.14
N ILE A 132 29.63 3.00 -11.32
CA ILE A 132 30.80 2.32 -10.73
C ILE A 132 32.09 3.02 -11.15
N ASP A 133 32.31 3.26 -12.44
CA ASP A 133 33.56 3.85 -12.93
C ASP A 133 33.73 5.33 -12.59
N ARG A 134 32.63 6.02 -12.27
CA ARG A 134 32.61 7.46 -12.02
C ARG A 134 32.70 7.84 -10.54
N VAL A 135 32.37 6.92 -9.63
CA VAL A 135 32.69 7.07 -8.20
C VAL A 135 34.20 7.02 -7.99
N GLN A 136 34.75 8.02 -7.30
CA GLN A 136 36.18 8.15 -7.03
C GLN A 136 36.50 8.23 -5.52
N SER A 137 35.51 8.56 -4.69
CA SER A 137 35.63 8.65 -3.23
C SER A 137 34.58 7.82 -2.50
N LYS A 138 34.88 7.41 -1.26
CA LYS A 138 33.92 6.74 -0.36
C LYS A 138 32.78 7.65 0.09
N GLU A 139 32.95 8.96 -0.07
CA GLU A 139 32.00 10.01 0.27
C GLU A 139 31.14 10.44 -0.92
N ASP A 140 31.51 10.03 -2.15
CA ASP A 140 30.69 10.30 -3.34
C ASP A 140 29.32 9.63 -3.21
N VAL A 141 28.29 10.29 -3.70
CA VAL A 141 26.90 9.83 -3.64
C VAL A 141 26.56 9.11 -4.93
N ALA A 142 25.98 7.92 -4.82
CA ALA A 142 25.43 7.18 -5.95
C ALA A 142 23.95 6.89 -5.73
N LEU A 143 23.11 7.30 -6.68
CA LEU A 143 21.68 7.03 -6.69
C LEU A 143 21.33 6.12 -7.86
N PHE A 144 20.56 5.07 -7.60
CA PHE A 144 19.85 4.32 -8.61
C PHE A 144 18.35 4.47 -8.42
N PHE A 145 17.65 4.95 -9.45
CA PHE A 145 16.19 5.02 -9.51
C PHE A 145 15.69 4.14 -10.65
N TYR A 146 14.71 3.28 -10.38
CA TYR A 146 14.03 2.46 -11.37
C TYR A 146 12.51 2.62 -11.23
N ALA A 147 11.84 2.87 -12.35
CA ALA A 147 10.41 2.70 -12.49
C ALA A 147 10.12 1.80 -13.69
N GLY A 148 9.22 0.84 -13.52
CA GLY A 148 8.87 -0.14 -14.55
C GLY A 148 8.25 -1.39 -13.95
N HIS A 149 8.03 -2.41 -14.79
CA HIS A 149 7.58 -3.72 -14.33
C HIS A 149 8.63 -4.45 -13.51
N GLY A 150 8.21 -4.99 -12.37
CA GLY A 150 8.91 -6.10 -11.73
C GLY A 150 8.17 -7.43 -11.92
N SER A 151 8.87 -8.53 -11.70
CA SER A 151 8.36 -9.91 -11.80
C SER A 151 9.21 -10.85 -10.94
N GLN A 152 8.88 -12.14 -10.94
CA GLN A 152 9.71 -13.21 -10.38
C GLN A 152 10.09 -14.23 -11.46
N VAL A 153 11.21 -14.92 -11.25
CA VAL A 153 11.62 -16.13 -11.99
C VAL A 153 12.01 -17.20 -10.97
N ARG A 154 12.00 -18.47 -11.37
CA ARG A 154 12.32 -19.55 -10.43
C ARG A 154 13.80 -19.47 -10.03
N ASP A 155 14.08 -19.48 -8.73
CA ASP A 155 15.44 -19.58 -8.21
C ASP A 155 16.08 -20.89 -8.71
N CYS A 156 17.25 -20.75 -9.32
CA CYS A 156 18.02 -21.84 -9.91
C CYS A 156 19.31 -22.17 -9.20
N ASN A 157 19.66 -21.41 -8.16
CA ASN A 157 20.85 -21.61 -7.36
C ASN A 157 20.48 -22.17 -5.96
N GLY A 158 19.21 -22.02 -5.54
CA GLY A 158 18.62 -22.63 -4.35
C GLY A 158 18.93 -21.87 -3.06
N ASP A 159 19.28 -20.59 -3.17
CA ASP A 159 19.59 -19.74 -2.04
C ASP A 159 18.37 -19.04 -1.45
N GLU A 160 17.26 -18.94 -2.19
CA GLU A 160 16.07 -18.25 -1.73
C GLU A 160 15.05 -19.14 -0.99
N PRO A 161 14.49 -18.69 0.16
CA PRO A 161 13.62 -19.50 1.01
C PRO A 161 12.25 -19.79 0.37
N ASP A 162 11.81 -18.99 -0.60
CA ASP A 162 10.55 -19.13 -1.32
C ASP A 162 10.70 -19.69 -2.75
N GLU A 163 11.95 -19.96 -3.18
CA GLU A 163 12.33 -20.51 -4.50
C GLU A 163 12.10 -19.55 -5.70
N TRP A 164 12.09 -18.22 -5.52
CA TRP A 164 11.76 -17.25 -6.58
C TRP A 164 12.60 -15.95 -6.60
N ASP A 165 13.62 -15.89 -7.46
CA ASP A 165 14.37 -14.65 -7.70
C ASP A 165 13.46 -13.51 -8.18
N GLU A 166 13.69 -12.31 -7.66
CA GLU A 166 12.95 -11.12 -8.03
C GLU A 166 13.65 -10.42 -9.19
N THR A 167 12.87 -9.80 -10.08
CA THR A 167 13.41 -9.36 -11.37
C THR A 167 12.95 -7.98 -11.79
N PHE A 168 13.88 -7.27 -12.43
CA PHE A 168 13.60 -6.07 -13.22
C PHE A 168 13.27 -6.48 -14.65
N VAL A 169 12.13 -6.00 -15.17
CA VAL A 169 11.75 -6.21 -16.56
C VAL A 169 12.18 -4.98 -17.36
N PHE A 170 13.22 -5.14 -18.18
CA PHE A 170 13.74 -4.12 -19.09
C PHE A 170 13.04 -4.19 -20.46
N HIS A 171 13.26 -3.17 -21.31
CA HIS A 171 12.56 -3.00 -22.58
C HIS A 171 12.56 -4.25 -23.47
N ASP A 172 13.71 -4.94 -23.54
CA ASP A 172 13.92 -6.09 -24.40
C ASP A 172 13.70 -7.45 -23.72
N ALA A 173 13.41 -7.46 -22.41
CA ALA A 173 13.15 -8.67 -21.66
C ALA A 173 11.97 -9.47 -22.25
N ARG A 174 12.06 -10.80 -22.12
CA ARG A 174 11.07 -11.78 -22.63
C ARG A 174 10.88 -11.75 -24.15
N SER A 175 11.78 -11.12 -24.89
CA SER A 175 11.75 -11.03 -26.35
C SER A 175 13.11 -11.36 -26.94
N GLY A 176 13.13 -12.10 -28.07
CA GLY A 176 14.38 -12.49 -28.73
C GLY A 176 15.35 -13.32 -27.87
N GLY A 177 14.84 -14.01 -26.85
CA GLY A 177 15.65 -14.83 -25.93
C GLY A 177 16.30 -14.08 -24.76
N VAL A 178 16.05 -12.77 -24.63
CA VAL A 178 16.51 -11.97 -23.47
C VAL A 178 15.62 -12.29 -22.27
N LYS A 179 16.24 -12.59 -21.13
CA LYS A 179 15.57 -12.91 -19.87
C LYS A 179 15.31 -11.65 -19.04
N ASP A 180 14.46 -11.77 -18.03
CA ASP A 180 14.35 -10.74 -17.00
C ASP A 180 15.69 -10.65 -16.25
N PHE A 181 15.99 -9.48 -15.68
CA PHE A 181 17.24 -9.22 -14.98
C PHE A 181 17.05 -9.45 -13.48
N THR A 182 17.77 -10.40 -12.89
CA THR A 182 17.54 -10.81 -11.50
C THR A 182 18.17 -9.85 -10.49
N ASP A 183 17.60 -9.83 -9.29
CA ASP A 183 18.18 -9.25 -8.08
C ASP A 183 19.59 -9.76 -7.78
N ASP A 184 19.88 -11.03 -8.04
CA ASP A 184 21.19 -11.66 -7.95
C ASP A 184 22.24 -10.94 -8.84
N GLU A 185 21.88 -10.70 -10.11
CA GLU A 185 22.72 -9.95 -11.03
C GLU A 185 22.87 -8.48 -10.60
N PHE A 186 21.78 -7.89 -10.06
CA PHE A 186 21.78 -6.53 -9.54
C PHE A 186 22.65 -6.40 -8.28
N ASN A 187 22.60 -7.38 -7.37
CA ASN A 187 23.41 -7.51 -6.16
C ASN A 187 24.90 -7.55 -6.52
N GLY A 188 25.27 -8.28 -7.56
CA GLY A 188 26.63 -8.29 -8.09
C GLY A 188 27.12 -6.91 -8.58
N LEU A 189 26.24 -6.12 -9.21
CA LEU A 189 26.54 -4.72 -9.58
C LEU A 189 26.64 -3.82 -8.35
N LEU A 190 25.68 -3.91 -7.42
CA LEU A 190 25.63 -3.11 -6.21
C LEU A 190 26.85 -3.37 -5.31
N ALA A 191 27.28 -4.62 -5.17
CA ALA A 191 28.47 -5.00 -4.40
C ALA A 191 29.75 -4.36 -4.95
N ARG A 192 29.86 -4.24 -6.28
CA ARG A 192 30.99 -3.55 -6.92
C ARG A 192 30.95 -2.05 -6.67
N LEU A 193 29.77 -1.43 -6.71
CA LEU A 193 29.58 -0.02 -6.36
C LEU A 193 29.89 0.25 -4.88
N HIS A 194 29.43 -0.63 -3.98
CA HIS A 194 29.63 -0.52 -2.52
C HIS A 194 31.09 -0.55 -2.10
N LYS A 195 31.94 -1.29 -2.84
CA LYS A 195 33.39 -1.27 -2.64
C LYS A 195 34.01 0.11 -2.87
N LYS A 196 33.38 0.97 -3.69
CA LYS A 196 33.85 2.31 -4.01
C LYS A 196 33.22 3.39 -3.14
N THR A 197 31.91 3.31 -2.85
CA THR A 197 31.21 4.24 -1.96
C THR A 197 30.20 3.55 -1.04
N ARG A 198 30.03 4.10 0.17
CA ARG A 198 28.97 3.67 1.11
C ARG A 198 27.73 4.54 1.07
N ASN A 199 27.74 5.64 0.31
CA ASN A 199 26.60 6.55 0.20
C ASN A 199 25.78 6.18 -1.06
N ILE A 200 25.11 5.04 -0.99
CA ILE A 200 24.31 4.51 -2.09
C ILE A 200 22.83 4.56 -1.71
N THR A 201 22.02 5.12 -2.59
CA THR A 201 20.56 5.06 -2.49
C THR A 201 19.99 4.28 -3.66
N VAL A 202 19.10 3.35 -3.38
CA VAL A 202 18.32 2.60 -4.37
C VAL A 202 16.85 2.92 -4.17
N ILE A 203 16.16 3.32 -5.23
CA ILE A 203 14.74 3.67 -5.21
C ILE A 203 14.04 2.89 -6.32
N LEU A 204 13.10 2.03 -5.94
CA LEU A 204 12.41 1.12 -6.85
C LEU A 204 10.90 1.39 -6.84
N ASP A 205 10.37 1.91 -7.93
CA ASP A 205 8.93 2.03 -8.20
C ASP A 205 8.45 0.91 -9.15
N SER A 206 8.55 -0.32 -8.64
CA SER A 206 8.20 -1.59 -9.30
C SER A 206 7.61 -2.59 -8.28
N CYS A 207 7.01 -3.69 -8.75
CA CYS A 207 6.42 -4.74 -7.90
C CYS A 207 7.23 -6.03 -7.94
N ASN A 208 7.44 -6.71 -6.81
CA ASN A 208 8.10 -8.01 -6.81
C ASN A 208 7.14 -9.20 -6.59
N SER A 209 6.00 -9.09 -5.89
CA SER A 209 5.33 -10.35 -5.42
C SER A 209 3.81 -10.26 -5.07
N GLY A 210 3.05 -9.26 -5.53
CA GLY A 210 1.60 -9.10 -5.19
C GLY A 210 0.57 -9.85 -6.06
N THR A 211 -0.62 -10.19 -5.53
CA THR A 211 -1.77 -10.70 -6.32
C THR A 211 -2.46 -9.56 -7.06
N GLY A 212 -2.59 -9.66 -8.38
CA GLY A 212 -3.08 -8.58 -9.23
C GLY A 212 -4.48 -8.05 -8.88
N THR A 213 -4.57 -6.74 -8.71
CA THR A 213 -5.81 -5.97 -8.73
C THR A 213 -6.09 -5.43 -10.14
N ARG A 214 -7.38 -5.26 -10.41
CA ARG A 214 -7.98 -5.25 -11.74
C ARG A 214 -7.76 -3.87 -12.41
N GLY A 215 -7.74 -3.82 -13.75
CA GLY A 215 -7.35 -2.64 -14.55
C GLY A 215 -8.40 -1.51 -14.69
N GLY A 216 -7.93 -0.27 -14.86
CA GLY A 216 -8.75 0.95 -14.95
C GLY A 216 -7.88 2.22 -14.90
N ASP A 217 -8.31 3.26 -14.17
CA ASP A 217 -7.50 4.49 -13.89
C ASP A 217 -6.30 4.23 -12.94
N ILE A 218 -6.15 2.97 -12.52
CA ILE A 218 -5.08 2.40 -11.71
C ILE A 218 -4.47 1.25 -12.53
N VAL A 219 -3.16 1.28 -12.72
CA VAL A 219 -2.40 0.24 -13.43
C VAL A 219 -1.30 -0.27 -12.51
N GLU A 220 -1.16 -1.60 -12.39
CA GLU A 220 -0.09 -2.21 -11.61
C GLU A 220 1.20 -2.34 -12.42
N ARG A 221 2.34 -2.11 -11.76
CA ARG A 221 3.67 -2.25 -12.36
C ARG A 221 4.24 -3.64 -12.17
N LYS A 222 3.47 -4.66 -12.54
CA LYS A 222 3.81 -6.07 -12.39
C LYS A 222 3.65 -6.85 -13.69
N GLN A 223 4.51 -7.85 -13.89
CA GLN A 223 4.29 -8.94 -14.86
C GLN A 223 4.15 -10.29 -14.14
N PRO A 224 3.43 -11.27 -14.73
CA PRO A 224 3.40 -12.63 -14.19
C PRO A 224 4.81 -13.24 -14.23
N PRO A 225 5.09 -14.25 -13.38
CA PRO A 225 6.38 -14.92 -13.37
C PRO A 225 6.82 -15.35 -14.77
N GLY A 226 8.11 -15.19 -15.08
CA GLY A 226 8.64 -15.47 -16.41
C GLY A 226 8.53 -16.94 -16.81
N ASP A 227 8.55 -17.22 -18.13
CA ASP A 227 8.39 -18.57 -18.70
C ASP A 227 9.49 -19.59 -18.29
N GLN A 228 10.55 -19.16 -17.61
CA GLN A 228 11.54 -20.06 -17.02
C GLN A 228 11.02 -20.69 -15.72
N LEU A 229 10.14 -21.67 -15.86
CA LEU A 229 9.69 -22.54 -14.76
C LEU A 229 10.69 -23.66 -14.42
N THR A 230 11.77 -23.80 -15.22
CA THR A 230 12.77 -24.86 -15.12
C THR A 230 14.19 -24.33 -15.29
N CYS A 231 15.06 -24.69 -14.36
CA CYS A 231 16.46 -24.32 -14.36
C CYS A 231 17.26 -25.11 -15.43
N PRO A 232 18.11 -24.46 -16.22
CA PRO A 232 19.04 -25.16 -17.11
C PRO A 232 19.97 -26.06 -16.28
N ALA A 233 20.26 -27.28 -16.75
CA ALA A 233 21.18 -28.17 -16.04
C ALA A 233 22.59 -27.55 -15.96
N GLY A 234 23.09 -27.32 -14.74
CA GLY A 234 24.49 -26.89 -14.48
C GLY A 234 24.72 -25.45 -14.01
N THR A 235 23.71 -24.75 -13.45
CA THR A 235 23.81 -23.36 -12.97
C THR A 235 24.29 -23.18 -11.52
N GLU A 236 25.13 -24.09 -10.99
CA GLU A 236 25.61 -24.06 -9.59
C GLU A 236 26.69 -22.97 -9.30
N GLU A 237 27.10 -22.14 -10.27
CA GLU A 237 28.33 -21.32 -10.15
C GLU A 237 28.14 -19.80 -9.87
N THR A 238 26.92 -19.26 -9.79
CA THR A 238 26.71 -17.88 -9.32
C THR A 238 26.40 -17.91 -7.84
N GLY A 239 27.29 -17.35 -7.01
CA GLY A 239 27.06 -17.27 -5.57
C GLY A 239 25.89 -16.35 -5.25
N GLY A 240 24.80 -16.91 -4.76
CA GLY A 240 23.59 -16.21 -4.34
C GLY A 240 23.72 -15.52 -2.98
N ASP A 241 22.73 -14.70 -2.63
CA ASP A 241 22.66 -13.92 -1.40
C ASP A 241 22.08 -14.66 -0.18
N GLY A 242 21.58 -15.89 -0.37
CA GLY A 242 21.05 -16.72 0.71
C GLY A 242 19.61 -16.41 1.06
N GLY A 243 18.87 -15.74 0.16
CA GLY A 243 17.45 -15.50 0.31
C GLY A 243 17.12 -14.53 1.44
N GLY A 244 18.05 -13.60 1.67
CA GLY A 244 17.89 -12.58 2.68
C GLY A 244 17.47 -11.28 2.03
N GLU A 245 16.21 -10.86 2.21
CA GLU A 245 15.71 -9.49 1.95
C GLU A 245 16.84 -8.46 2.08
N TRP A 246 17.43 -8.00 0.96
CA TRP A 246 18.47 -6.96 0.86
C TRP A 246 19.12 -6.56 2.20
N LEU A 247 19.82 -7.48 2.89
CA LEU A 247 20.17 -7.24 4.29
C LEU A 247 21.24 -6.13 4.41
N PRO A 248 21.10 -5.14 5.31
CA PRO A 248 22.06 -4.03 5.45
C PRO A 248 23.38 -4.52 6.02
N GLU A 249 23.37 -5.70 6.63
CA GLU A 249 24.56 -6.40 7.14
C GLU A 249 25.53 -6.74 6.00
N ALA A 250 25.02 -7.05 4.80
CA ALA A 250 25.83 -7.29 3.61
C ALA A 250 26.36 -5.97 2.99
N PHE A 251 25.57 -4.90 3.04
CA PHE A 251 25.92 -3.59 2.46
C PHE A 251 25.72 -2.41 3.43
N PRO A 252 26.59 -2.26 4.46
CA PRO A 252 26.43 -1.20 5.44
C PRO A 252 26.51 0.19 4.80
N GLY A 253 25.51 1.03 5.10
CA GLY A 253 25.41 2.41 4.63
C GLY A 253 24.53 2.61 3.40
N VAL A 254 24.13 1.54 2.71
CA VAL A 254 23.14 1.60 1.61
C VAL A 254 21.77 1.92 2.20
N VAL A 255 20.97 2.66 1.43
CA VAL A 255 19.57 2.95 1.73
C VAL A 255 18.71 2.49 0.56
N ILE A 256 17.65 1.72 0.84
CA ILE A 256 16.75 1.16 -0.17
C ILE A 256 15.32 1.58 0.14
N LEU A 257 14.64 2.11 -0.88
CA LEU A 257 13.24 2.50 -0.83
C LEU A 257 12.50 1.74 -1.94
N THR A 258 11.47 0.98 -1.59
CA THR A 258 10.64 0.27 -2.58
C THR A 258 9.18 0.69 -2.48
N ALA A 259 8.51 0.75 -3.63
CA ALA A 259 7.12 1.19 -3.72
C ALA A 259 6.10 0.20 -3.15
N ALA A 260 6.49 -1.07 -3.02
CA ALA A 260 5.63 -2.14 -2.56
C ALA A 260 6.45 -3.20 -1.84
N SER A 261 5.95 -3.64 -0.68
CA SER A 261 6.36 -4.85 0.01
C SER A 261 5.70 -6.07 -0.63
N ASP A 262 6.12 -7.25 -0.18
CA ASP A 262 5.43 -8.51 -0.45
C ASP A 262 3.91 -8.43 -0.25
N GLY A 263 3.19 -9.02 -1.19
CA GLY A 263 1.73 -9.05 -1.21
C GLY A 263 1.05 -7.76 -1.69
N THR A 264 1.79 -6.70 -2.03
CA THR A 264 1.23 -5.48 -2.64
C THR A 264 1.89 -5.16 -3.97
N SER A 265 1.19 -4.42 -4.84
CA SER A 265 1.72 -4.00 -6.15
C SER A 265 1.96 -2.49 -6.17
N ALA A 266 3.10 -2.07 -6.71
CA ALA A 266 3.31 -0.70 -7.17
C ALA A 266 2.28 -0.30 -8.23
N ILE A 267 1.73 0.91 -8.10
CA ILE A 267 0.58 1.40 -8.87
C ILE A 267 0.92 2.74 -9.52
N GLU A 268 0.50 2.90 -10.77
CA GLU A 268 0.39 4.20 -11.43
C GLU A 268 -1.05 4.65 -11.61
N ARG A 269 -1.25 5.97 -11.55
CA ARG A 269 -2.55 6.62 -11.67
C ARG A 269 -2.57 7.60 -12.82
N LYS A 270 -3.75 7.74 -13.41
CA LYS A 270 -4.05 8.74 -14.42
C LYS A 270 -4.30 10.12 -13.80
N TYR A 271 -3.67 11.13 -14.37
CA TYR A 271 -3.82 12.55 -14.07
C TYR A 271 -4.05 13.34 -15.37
N LYS A 272 -4.39 14.63 -15.25
CA LYS A 272 -4.49 15.53 -16.40
C LYS A 272 -3.18 16.29 -16.60
N GLY A 273 -2.61 16.17 -17.80
CA GLY A 273 -1.40 16.85 -18.26
C GLY A 273 -1.65 18.26 -18.78
N GLU A 274 -0.56 18.88 -19.24
CA GLU A 274 -0.54 20.28 -19.70
C GLU A 274 -1.53 20.58 -20.82
N LYS A 275 -1.73 19.63 -21.73
CA LYS A 275 -2.62 19.81 -22.89
C LYS A 275 -4.02 19.27 -22.63
N GLY A 276 -4.34 18.93 -21.38
CA GLY A 276 -5.56 18.22 -20.99
C GLY A 276 -5.54 16.73 -21.36
N ASP A 277 -4.40 16.24 -21.83
CA ASP A 277 -4.09 14.85 -22.11
C ASP A 277 -4.00 14.03 -20.82
N ASP A 278 -4.14 12.71 -20.95
CA ASP A 278 -3.99 11.80 -19.82
C ASP A 278 -2.50 11.53 -19.58
N VAL A 279 -2.02 11.78 -18.37
CA VAL A 279 -0.64 11.54 -17.93
C VAL A 279 -0.66 10.55 -16.78
N PHE A 280 0.15 9.51 -16.85
CA PHE A 280 0.27 8.52 -15.78
C PHE A 280 1.50 8.81 -14.92
N ARG A 281 1.39 8.59 -13.61
CA ARG A 281 2.51 8.70 -12.64
C ARG A 281 2.40 7.66 -11.54
N GLY A 282 3.54 7.21 -11.03
CA GLY A 282 3.62 6.27 -9.91
C GLY A 282 3.15 6.93 -8.61
N VAL A 283 2.25 6.26 -7.88
CA VAL A 283 1.75 6.79 -6.59
C VAL A 283 2.86 6.89 -5.55
N PHE A 284 3.81 5.95 -5.58
CA PHE A 284 4.97 5.99 -4.71
C PHE A 284 5.92 7.13 -5.11
N THR A 285 6.25 7.26 -6.40
CA THR A 285 7.08 8.37 -6.90
C THR A 285 6.47 9.74 -6.58
N ASP A 286 5.15 9.92 -6.73
CA ASP A 286 4.47 11.17 -6.34
C ASP A 286 4.63 11.47 -4.83
N ALA A 287 4.47 10.46 -3.97
CA ALA A 287 4.64 10.60 -2.53
C ALA A 287 6.11 10.89 -2.16
N LEU A 288 7.06 10.26 -2.86
CA LEU A 288 8.49 10.46 -2.72
C LEU A 288 8.89 11.89 -3.09
N ILE A 289 8.47 12.40 -4.25
CA ILE A 289 8.74 13.78 -4.68
C ILE A 289 8.15 14.77 -3.67
N THR A 290 6.94 14.51 -3.16
CA THR A 290 6.30 15.35 -2.15
C THR A 290 7.11 15.41 -0.85
N ALA A 291 7.65 14.27 -0.40
CA ALA A 291 8.47 14.19 0.82
C ALA A 291 9.86 14.84 0.60
N LEU A 292 10.51 14.54 -0.52
CA LEU A 292 11.82 15.11 -0.89
C LEU A 292 11.75 16.62 -1.16
N GLY A 293 10.60 17.14 -1.60
CA GLY A 293 10.40 18.56 -1.85
C GLY A 293 10.50 19.44 -0.61
N ARG A 294 10.48 18.88 0.60
CA ARG A 294 10.47 19.65 1.86
C ARG A 294 11.83 19.97 2.40
N VAL A 295 11.92 21.10 3.09
CA VAL A 295 13.07 21.47 3.91
C VAL A 295 12.57 21.77 5.31
N ASP A 296 13.13 21.07 6.30
CA ASP A 296 12.92 21.36 7.72
C ASP A 296 14.05 22.26 8.24
N ASN A 297 14.03 22.58 9.54
CA ASN A 297 15.15 23.26 10.20
C ASN A 297 16.45 22.43 10.20
N ASP A 298 16.31 21.10 10.18
CA ASP A 298 17.41 20.15 10.08
C ASP A 298 17.50 19.55 8.68
N PRO A 299 18.69 19.09 8.25
CA PRO A 299 18.83 18.30 7.03
C PRO A 299 17.84 17.13 6.98
N LEU A 300 17.13 17.01 5.85
CA LEU A 300 16.14 15.95 5.66
C LEU A 300 16.85 14.59 5.67
N THR A 301 16.44 13.69 6.57
CA THR A 301 16.98 12.32 6.66
C THR A 301 16.05 11.30 6.04
N TYR A 302 16.59 10.15 5.64
CA TYR A 302 15.77 9.05 5.10
C TYR A 302 14.74 8.54 6.11
N ALA A 303 15.03 8.60 7.41
CA ALA A 303 14.09 8.23 8.48
C ALA A 303 12.88 9.18 8.53
N LYS A 304 13.08 10.48 8.27
CA LYS A 304 11.96 11.43 8.13
C LYS A 304 11.12 11.10 6.89
N ILE A 305 11.76 10.81 5.76
CA ILE A 305 11.05 10.42 4.52
C ILE A 305 10.27 9.13 4.71
N ALA A 306 10.87 8.11 5.33
CA ALA A 306 10.23 6.81 5.59
C ALA A 306 9.00 6.92 6.49
N ARG A 307 8.88 7.96 7.32
CA ARG A 307 7.68 8.27 8.11
C ARG A 307 6.63 9.04 7.31
N GLN A 308 7.05 9.89 6.37
CA GLN A 308 6.16 10.75 5.59
C GLN A 308 5.55 10.07 4.37
N ILE A 309 6.24 9.13 3.72
CA ILE A 309 5.76 8.48 2.49
C ILE A 309 4.58 7.52 2.74
N PRO A 310 4.63 6.56 3.69
CA PRO A 310 3.53 5.60 3.91
C PRO A 310 2.15 6.25 4.06
N PRO A 311 1.92 7.30 4.87
CA PRO A 311 0.60 7.90 4.97
C PRO A 311 0.13 8.56 3.66
N LYS A 312 1.05 9.09 2.83
CA LYS A 312 0.75 9.68 1.52
C LYS A 312 0.38 8.61 0.48
N VAL A 313 1.09 7.48 0.50
CA VAL A 313 0.81 6.33 -0.37
C VAL A 313 -0.52 5.70 0.01
N LEU A 314 -0.74 5.40 1.30
CA LEU A 314 -1.99 4.85 1.84
C LEU A 314 -3.22 5.75 1.60
N ALA A 315 -3.02 7.05 1.40
CA ALA A 315 -4.12 7.94 1.04
C ALA A 315 -4.60 7.72 -0.41
N LYS A 316 -3.74 7.17 -1.29
CA LYS A 316 -3.98 7.07 -2.73
C LYS A 316 -4.06 5.64 -3.26
N SER A 317 -3.53 4.67 -2.53
CA SER A 317 -3.50 3.26 -2.92
C SER A 317 -3.30 2.33 -1.72
N GLN A 318 -3.21 1.03 -2.00
CA GLN A 318 -2.91 -0.03 -1.04
C GLN A 318 -1.44 -0.43 -1.06
N GLN A 319 -0.64 0.28 -1.84
CA GLN A 319 0.79 0.08 -1.84
C GLN A 319 1.29 0.26 -0.43
N ILE A 320 2.16 -0.66 -0.03
CA ILE A 320 2.81 -0.58 1.24
C ILE A 320 4.30 -0.42 0.95
N PRO A 321 4.83 0.81 0.98
CA PRO A 321 6.22 1.07 0.64
C PRO A 321 7.14 0.60 1.76
N TYR A 322 8.27 0.01 1.38
CA TYR A 322 9.26 -0.52 2.32
C TYR A 322 10.55 0.29 2.29
N PHE A 323 11.17 0.44 3.47
CA PHE A 323 12.33 1.30 3.69
C PHE A 323 13.38 0.55 4.51
N HIS A 324 14.61 0.49 4.01
CA HIS A 324 15.66 -0.29 4.64
C HIS A 324 17.03 0.38 4.54
N GLY A 325 17.96 -0.07 5.39
CA GLY A 325 19.33 0.44 5.41
C GLY A 325 19.58 1.55 6.43
N ASP A 326 20.56 2.41 6.16
CA ASP A 326 21.00 3.46 7.08
C ASP A 326 20.13 4.73 7.00
N LEU A 327 18.91 4.63 7.53
CA LEU A 327 17.90 5.68 7.41
C LEU A 327 18.25 6.96 8.19
N GLY A 328 19.22 6.93 9.11
CA GLY A 328 19.58 8.08 9.94
C GLY A 328 20.32 9.20 9.19
N LYS A 329 20.83 8.92 7.98
CA LYS A 329 21.66 9.85 7.22
C LYS A 329 20.85 10.93 6.48
N PRO A 330 21.45 12.11 6.23
CA PRO A 330 20.91 13.10 5.30
C PRO A 330 20.72 12.52 3.90
N VAL A 331 19.60 12.86 3.29
CA VAL A 331 19.21 12.40 1.95
C VAL A 331 20.22 12.87 0.92
N PHE A 332 20.79 11.93 0.17
CA PHE A 332 21.85 12.14 -0.81
C PHE A 332 23.07 12.89 -0.25
N GLY A 333 23.33 12.76 1.07
CA GLY A 333 24.39 13.51 1.75
C GLY A 333 24.21 15.03 1.67
N ASN A 334 23.01 15.53 1.40
CA ASN A 334 22.75 16.96 1.25
C ASN A 334 22.40 17.59 2.60
N THR A 335 23.25 18.50 3.06
CA THR A 335 23.03 19.30 4.28
C THR A 335 22.93 20.80 3.99
N GLY A 336 23.05 21.21 2.72
CA GLY A 336 23.10 22.61 2.30
C GLY A 336 21.81 23.13 1.67
N ARG A 337 20.83 22.26 1.43
CA ARG A 337 19.53 22.64 0.86
C ARG A 337 18.70 23.40 1.90
N THR A 338 18.39 24.65 1.61
CA THR A 338 17.67 25.55 2.53
C THR A 338 16.29 25.94 2.05
N GLN A 339 15.97 25.87 0.75
CA GLN A 339 14.68 26.28 0.21
C GLN A 339 13.81 25.06 -0.13
N PRO A 340 12.50 25.05 0.19
CA PRO A 340 11.61 23.97 -0.26
C PRO A 340 11.30 24.06 -1.75
N LEU A 341 10.74 22.99 -2.29
CA LEU A 341 10.26 22.93 -3.65
C LEU A 341 8.96 23.73 -3.77
N GLY A 342 8.93 24.67 -4.71
CA GLY A 342 7.77 25.51 -5.01
C GLY A 342 7.79 26.04 -6.44
N TRP A 343 6.85 26.95 -6.72
CA TRP A 343 6.67 27.61 -8.00
C TRP A 343 6.88 29.11 -7.85
N ASP A 344 7.38 29.76 -8.89
CA ASP A 344 7.64 31.19 -8.86
C ASP A 344 6.39 31.97 -9.26
N VAL A 345 6.16 33.10 -8.61
CA VAL A 345 5.17 34.10 -9.06
C VAL A 345 5.71 34.79 -10.30
N THR A 346 5.07 34.57 -11.44
CA THR A 346 5.47 35.14 -12.74
C THR A 346 4.63 36.35 -13.15
N GLY A 347 3.49 36.60 -12.49
CA GLY A 347 2.67 37.77 -12.74
C GLY A 347 1.77 38.12 -11.55
N VAL A 348 1.59 39.43 -11.31
CA VAL A 348 0.72 39.97 -10.26
C VAL A 348 -0.21 41.03 -10.86
N ASN A 349 -1.53 40.84 -10.71
CA ASN A 349 -2.53 41.81 -11.12
C ASN A 349 -3.65 41.91 -10.08
N GLY A 350 -3.48 42.82 -9.13
CA GLY A 350 -4.38 42.96 -7.99
C GLY A 350 -4.39 41.68 -7.15
N LYS A 351 -5.54 41.00 -7.07
CA LYS A 351 -5.68 39.72 -6.35
C LYS A 351 -5.43 38.49 -7.22
N LYS A 352 -5.17 38.66 -8.51
CA LYS A 352 -4.86 37.56 -9.44
C LYS A 352 -3.36 37.42 -9.60
N LEU A 353 -2.90 36.18 -9.62
CA LEU A 353 -1.51 35.80 -9.78
C LEU A 353 -1.39 34.81 -10.94
N THR A 354 -0.26 34.86 -11.62
CA THR A 354 0.20 33.76 -12.47
C THR A 354 1.44 33.18 -11.81
N ILE A 355 1.46 31.86 -11.66
CA ILE A 355 2.59 31.11 -11.09
C ILE A 355 3.06 30.06 -12.10
N SER A 356 4.35 29.77 -12.10
CA SER A 356 4.95 28.82 -13.03
C SER A 356 6.03 27.98 -12.35
N GLY A 357 6.18 26.75 -12.80
CA GLY A 357 7.20 25.83 -12.30
C GLY A 357 7.09 24.44 -12.91
N PRO A 358 7.86 23.47 -12.42
CA PRO A 358 7.84 22.11 -12.94
C PRO A 358 6.58 21.38 -12.49
N THR A 359 6.30 20.23 -13.11
CA THR A 359 5.15 19.42 -12.77
C THR A 359 5.30 18.84 -11.36
N LEU A 360 4.56 19.38 -10.38
CA LEU A 360 4.61 18.91 -8.98
C LEU A 360 3.35 18.12 -8.59
N PRO A 361 3.47 17.01 -7.84
CA PRO A 361 2.32 16.32 -7.26
C PRO A 361 1.51 17.26 -6.36
N GLY A 362 0.19 17.11 -6.33
CA GLY A 362 -0.65 17.96 -5.49
C GLY A 362 -1.10 19.28 -6.12
N PHE A 363 -0.48 19.76 -7.20
CA PHE A 363 -0.89 20.99 -7.88
C PHE A 363 -2.13 20.76 -8.76
N GLY A 364 -2.87 21.83 -9.02
CA GLY A 364 -4.10 21.81 -9.83
C GLY A 364 -5.22 22.64 -9.21
N PRO A 365 -6.38 22.76 -9.89
CA PRO A 365 -7.48 23.60 -9.42
C PRO A 365 -7.93 23.27 -8.00
N GLY A 366 -8.11 24.31 -7.21
CA GLY A 366 -8.45 24.24 -5.79
C GLY A 366 -7.27 24.02 -4.84
N ALA A 367 -6.07 23.71 -5.32
CA ALA A 367 -4.88 23.60 -4.47
C ALA A 367 -4.62 24.92 -3.75
N GLU A 368 -4.27 24.85 -2.46
CA GLU A 368 -3.91 26.01 -1.66
C GLU A 368 -2.39 26.06 -1.53
N LEU A 369 -1.82 27.22 -1.86
CA LEU A 369 -0.40 27.48 -1.77
C LEU A 369 -0.16 28.68 -0.85
N ARG A 370 1.05 28.74 -0.33
CA ARG A 370 1.54 29.81 0.53
C ARG A 370 2.68 30.54 -0.18
N VAL A 371 2.56 31.85 -0.29
CA VAL A 371 3.53 32.70 -0.97
C VAL A 371 4.47 33.35 0.04
N TYR A 372 5.77 33.23 -0.20
CA TYR A 372 6.85 33.77 0.62
C TYR A 372 7.82 34.57 -0.26
N ASP A 373 8.76 35.28 0.37
CA ASP A 373 9.89 35.87 -0.35
C ASP A 373 10.68 34.81 -1.14
N ASP A 374 11.28 35.23 -2.25
CA ASP A 374 12.13 34.41 -3.14
C ASP A 374 13.32 33.74 -2.44
N THR A 375 13.73 34.27 -1.28
CA THR A 375 14.83 33.79 -0.44
C THR A 375 14.36 32.97 0.77
N ALA A 376 13.06 32.70 0.88
CA ALA A 376 12.48 31.99 2.02
C ALA A 376 13.08 30.58 2.18
N THR A 377 13.48 30.27 3.41
CA THR A 377 14.03 28.97 3.78
C THR A 377 12.94 27.99 4.21
N GLY A 378 13.26 26.72 4.38
CA GLY A 378 12.37 25.70 4.96
C GLY A 378 11.80 26.17 6.29
N ALA A 379 12.66 26.75 7.12
CA ALA A 379 12.33 27.35 8.39
C ALA A 379 11.26 28.47 8.27
N ASP A 380 11.38 29.34 7.26
CA ASP A 380 10.36 30.36 6.97
C ASP A 380 9.06 29.76 6.44
N THR A 381 9.16 28.77 5.55
CA THR A 381 7.97 28.17 4.92
C THR A 381 7.18 27.24 5.83
N ASN A 382 7.82 26.71 6.88
CA ASN A 382 7.15 25.97 7.95
C ASN A 382 6.46 26.90 8.96
N ASP A 383 6.87 28.16 9.04
CA ASP A 383 6.23 29.17 9.88
C ASP A 383 5.10 29.89 9.12
N PRO A 384 3.82 29.58 9.42
CA PRO A 384 2.71 30.28 8.79
C PRO A 384 2.69 31.79 9.04
N ALA A 385 3.43 32.31 10.02
CA ALA A 385 3.57 33.75 10.28
C ALA A 385 4.48 34.49 9.31
N LYS A 386 5.28 33.77 8.51
CA LYS A 386 6.18 34.37 7.49
C LYS A 386 5.53 34.54 6.13
N LEU A 387 4.31 34.01 5.96
CA LEU A 387 3.53 34.07 4.75
C LEU A 387 3.25 35.53 4.30
N LYS A 388 3.45 35.85 3.02
CA LYS A 388 2.92 37.08 2.40
C LYS A 388 1.43 36.94 2.09
N ALA A 389 1.07 35.86 1.40
CA ALA A 389 -0.31 35.57 0.99
C ALA A 389 -0.60 34.08 0.86
N ALA A 390 -1.80 33.67 1.27
CA ALA A 390 -2.36 32.37 0.92
C ALA A 390 -3.13 32.49 -0.40
N ILE A 391 -2.88 31.58 -1.33
CA ILE A 391 -3.43 31.62 -2.69
C ILE A 391 -4.12 30.29 -3.02
N VAL A 392 -5.07 30.33 -3.94
CA VAL A 392 -5.73 29.12 -4.45
C VAL A 392 -5.66 29.11 -5.97
N ILE A 393 -5.30 27.96 -6.54
CA ILE A 393 -5.23 27.76 -7.99
C ILE A 393 -6.65 27.73 -8.60
N ASP A 394 -6.88 28.60 -9.59
CA ASP A 394 -8.11 28.67 -10.41
C ASP A 394 -8.02 27.72 -11.62
N SER A 395 -6.93 27.83 -12.36
CA SER A 395 -6.67 27.11 -13.61
C SER A 395 -5.25 26.55 -13.60
N PHE A 396 -5.02 25.44 -14.29
CA PHE A 396 -3.73 24.76 -14.29
C PHE A 396 -3.53 24.03 -15.61
N ASN A 397 -2.34 24.17 -16.20
CA ASN A 397 -1.93 23.44 -17.39
C ASN A 397 -0.60 22.70 -17.16
N GLY A 398 -0.36 22.12 -15.99
CA GLY A 398 0.86 21.33 -15.74
C GLY A 398 2.04 22.18 -15.27
N ILE A 399 2.38 23.23 -16.01
CA ILE A 399 3.58 24.07 -15.77
C ILE A 399 3.28 25.55 -15.48
N ASN A 400 2.05 25.99 -15.76
CA ASN A 400 1.54 27.31 -15.40
C ASN A 400 0.18 27.19 -14.69
N ALA A 401 -0.11 28.15 -13.83
CA ALA A 401 -1.40 28.25 -13.17
C ALA A 401 -1.82 29.71 -12.99
N ASP A 402 -3.10 29.99 -13.19
CA ASP A 402 -3.72 31.19 -12.66
C ASP A 402 -4.19 30.90 -11.23
N ALA A 403 -3.88 31.81 -10.32
CA ALA A 403 -4.26 31.71 -8.93
C ALA A 403 -4.85 33.03 -8.43
N ARG A 404 -5.53 32.96 -7.29
CA ARG A 404 -6.10 34.12 -6.61
C ARG A 404 -5.66 34.18 -5.16
N ILE A 405 -5.43 35.39 -4.65
CA ILE A 405 -5.14 35.64 -3.24
C ILE A 405 -6.42 35.44 -2.43
N THR A 406 -6.33 34.61 -1.38
CA THR A 406 -7.44 34.28 -0.46
C THR A 406 -7.25 34.82 0.95
N GLY A 407 -6.04 35.26 1.30
CA GLY A 407 -5.77 35.93 2.57
C GLY A 407 -4.33 36.45 2.60
N THR A 408 -4.10 37.50 3.39
CA THR A 408 -2.77 38.10 3.60
C THR A 408 -2.52 38.33 5.08
N ILE A 409 -1.26 38.44 5.48
CA ILE A 409 -0.89 38.83 6.84
C ILE A 409 -0.51 40.31 6.83
N PRO A 410 -1.22 41.18 7.58
CA PRO A 410 -0.84 42.58 7.69
C PRO A 410 0.60 42.74 8.19
N GLY A 411 1.44 43.45 7.43
CA GLY A 411 2.82 43.73 7.79
C GLY A 411 3.89 42.88 7.08
N ASN A 412 3.51 41.80 6.39
CA ASN A 412 4.46 40.90 5.71
C ASN A 412 4.80 41.30 4.26
N GLY A 413 4.47 42.52 3.83
CA GLY A 413 4.69 42.95 2.45
C GLY A 413 3.63 42.44 1.45
N ALA A 414 3.69 42.96 0.23
CA ALA A 414 2.82 42.52 -0.87
C ALA A 414 3.51 41.40 -1.66
N VAL A 415 2.72 40.61 -2.39
CA VAL A 415 3.24 39.60 -3.32
C VAL A 415 3.87 40.29 -4.53
N GLU A 416 5.07 39.85 -4.91
CA GLU A 416 5.85 40.37 -6.01
C GLU A 416 6.23 39.26 -7.01
N VAL A 417 6.64 39.65 -8.22
CA VAL A 417 7.16 38.69 -9.22
C VAL A 417 8.51 38.16 -8.74
N GLY A 418 8.68 36.85 -8.74
CA GLY A 418 9.84 36.14 -8.19
C GLY A 418 9.57 35.49 -6.82
N ASP A 419 8.50 35.88 -6.12
CA ASP A 419 8.13 35.25 -4.85
C ASP A 419 7.86 33.75 -5.00
N LEU A 420 8.16 32.99 -3.94
CA LEU A 420 8.05 31.54 -3.91
C LEU A 420 6.66 31.10 -3.41
N ALA A 421 5.94 30.33 -4.21
CA ALA A 421 4.67 29.68 -3.86
C ALA A 421 4.87 28.19 -3.53
N VAL A 422 4.61 27.81 -2.28
CA VAL A 422 4.78 26.44 -1.76
C VAL A 422 3.42 25.78 -1.51
N LEU A 423 3.28 24.51 -1.87
CA LEU A 423 2.03 23.75 -1.68
C LEU A 423 1.73 23.56 -0.19
N ALA A 424 0.59 24.08 0.26
CA ALA A 424 0.06 23.82 1.60
C ALA A 424 -0.99 22.71 1.58
N ARG A 425 -1.86 22.67 0.56
CA ARG A 425 -2.92 21.66 0.44
C ARG A 425 -3.13 21.23 -1.01
N VAL A 426 -3.13 19.91 -1.24
CA VAL A 426 -3.27 19.28 -2.57
C VAL A 426 -4.57 19.65 -3.25
N SER A 427 -4.61 19.63 -4.59
CA SER A 427 -5.71 19.99 -5.49
C SER A 427 -7.00 19.17 -5.31
N ASN A 428 -8.07 19.56 -6.01
CA ASN A 428 -9.35 18.83 -5.96
C ASN A 428 -9.21 17.42 -6.54
N GLU A 429 -8.43 17.25 -7.60
CA GLU A 429 -8.24 15.96 -8.27
C GLU A 429 -7.61 14.93 -7.34
N GLU A 430 -6.66 15.37 -6.53
CA GLU A 430 -5.95 14.52 -5.57
C GLU A 430 -6.83 14.02 -4.42
N LEU A 431 -7.97 14.68 -4.17
CA LEU A 431 -8.94 14.26 -3.15
C LEU A 431 -10.00 13.30 -3.69
N LYS A 432 -10.11 13.13 -5.01
CA LYS A 432 -11.13 12.26 -5.59
C LYS A 432 -10.84 10.79 -5.30
N ILE A 433 -11.90 10.03 -5.06
CA ILE A 433 -11.88 8.56 -5.02
C ILE A 433 -12.54 8.03 -6.30
N SER A 434 -12.02 6.95 -6.87
CA SER A 434 -12.69 6.27 -7.97
C SER A 434 -13.63 5.19 -7.42
N VAL A 435 -14.82 5.08 -8.01
CA VAL A 435 -15.85 4.13 -7.59
C VAL A 435 -16.43 3.42 -8.81
N ARG A 436 -16.39 2.09 -8.78
CA ARG A 436 -17.05 1.24 -9.76
C ARG A 436 -18.42 0.81 -9.23
N LEU A 437 -19.44 0.89 -10.07
CA LEU A 437 -20.75 0.30 -9.77
C LEU A 437 -20.89 -1.00 -10.55
N ARG A 438 -20.88 -2.15 -9.85
CA ARG A 438 -20.82 -3.46 -10.51
C ARG A 438 -22.00 -3.67 -11.49
N PRO A 439 -21.76 -3.92 -12.79
CA PRO A 439 -22.80 -4.10 -13.78
C PRO A 439 -23.74 -5.28 -13.47
N SER A 440 -25.01 -5.18 -13.88
CA SER A 440 -26.02 -6.22 -13.65
C SER A 440 -25.71 -7.58 -14.28
N GLY A 441 -24.92 -7.60 -15.36
CA GLY A 441 -24.45 -8.82 -16.02
C GLY A 441 -23.32 -9.54 -15.29
N GLU A 442 -22.68 -8.88 -14.31
CA GLU A 442 -21.65 -9.48 -13.47
C GLU A 442 -22.26 -10.08 -12.21
N ARG A 443 -21.60 -11.09 -11.63
CA ARG A 443 -22.09 -11.74 -10.42
C ARG A 443 -22.09 -10.74 -9.25
N ASN A 444 -23.15 -10.77 -8.46
CA ASN A 444 -23.42 -9.77 -7.42
C ASN A 444 -23.57 -8.34 -7.97
N GLY A 445 -23.88 -8.23 -9.26
CA GLY A 445 -24.15 -6.97 -9.95
C GLY A 445 -25.33 -6.22 -9.35
N ILE A 446 -25.30 -4.91 -9.54
CA ILE A 446 -26.40 -4.04 -9.14
C ILE A 446 -27.44 -4.05 -10.29
N PRO A 447 -28.74 -4.19 -10.00
CA PRO A 447 -29.77 -4.08 -11.03
C PRO A 447 -29.65 -2.74 -11.77
N GLU A 448 -29.80 -2.76 -13.10
CA GLU A 448 -29.50 -1.61 -13.96
C GLU A 448 -30.24 -0.32 -13.54
N ARG A 449 -31.53 -0.44 -13.23
CA ARG A 449 -32.32 0.69 -12.71
C ARG A 449 -31.74 1.28 -11.42
N THR A 450 -31.28 0.43 -10.51
CA THR A 450 -30.68 0.84 -9.23
C THR A 450 -29.31 1.48 -9.46
N ARG A 451 -28.53 0.98 -10.41
CA ARG A 451 -27.24 1.54 -10.81
C ARG A 451 -27.41 2.97 -11.30
N GLU A 452 -28.34 3.21 -12.24
CA GLU A 452 -28.63 4.56 -12.75
C GLU A 452 -29.16 5.50 -11.66
N GLN A 453 -30.03 5.03 -10.76
CA GLN A 453 -30.48 5.82 -9.60
C GLN A 453 -29.32 6.18 -8.66
N LEU A 454 -28.37 5.28 -8.47
CA LEU A 454 -27.19 5.53 -7.64
C LEU A 454 -26.23 6.51 -8.31
N LYS A 455 -26.01 6.39 -9.63
CA LYS A 455 -25.25 7.38 -10.42
C LYS A 455 -25.83 8.78 -10.23
N GLU A 456 -27.13 8.92 -10.46
CA GLU A 456 -27.85 10.19 -10.29
C GLU A 456 -27.79 10.71 -8.85
N ALA A 457 -27.88 9.82 -7.85
CA ALA A 457 -27.78 10.22 -6.44
C ALA A 457 -26.38 10.71 -6.06
N ILE A 458 -25.32 10.12 -6.63
CA ILE A 458 -23.93 10.57 -6.43
C ILE A 458 -23.71 11.93 -7.11
N GLU A 459 -24.17 12.10 -8.35
CA GLU A 459 -24.02 13.34 -9.12
C GLU A 459 -24.80 14.52 -8.54
N LYS A 460 -25.97 14.26 -7.92
CA LYS A 460 -26.79 15.30 -7.28
C LYS A 460 -26.33 15.67 -5.87
N ASP A 461 -25.57 14.82 -5.20
CA ASP A 461 -25.02 15.12 -3.89
C ASP A 461 -23.83 16.08 -4.03
N ARG A 462 -23.95 17.27 -3.45
CA ARG A 462 -22.95 18.34 -3.62
C ARG A 462 -21.55 17.94 -3.14
N GLU A 463 -21.49 17.14 -2.09
CA GLU A 463 -20.26 16.67 -1.46
C GLU A 463 -19.67 15.49 -2.23
N ALA A 464 -20.50 14.50 -2.60
CA ALA A 464 -20.03 13.34 -3.35
C ALA A 464 -19.64 13.68 -4.81
N ALA A 465 -20.40 14.52 -5.51
CA ALA A 465 -20.16 14.85 -6.92
C ALA A 465 -18.79 15.52 -7.17
N MET A 466 -18.25 16.21 -6.18
CA MET A 466 -16.91 16.81 -6.26
C MET A 466 -15.80 15.76 -6.14
N LEU A 467 -16.06 14.74 -5.33
CA LEU A 467 -15.02 13.89 -4.73
C LEU A 467 -15.09 12.43 -5.17
N VAL A 468 -16.12 12.04 -5.92
CA VAL A 468 -16.32 10.69 -6.42
C VAL A 468 -16.27 10.70 -7.94
N THR A 469 -15.33 9.96 -8.51
CA THR A 469 -15.27 9.67 -9.94
C THR A 469 -15.83 8.29 -10.20
N LEU A 470 -16.89 8.19 -11.00
CA LEU A 470 -17.43 6.91 -11.41
C LEU A 470 -16.65 6.32 -12.59
N THR A 471 -16.32 5.04 -12.50
CA THR A 471 -15.60 4.30 -13.55
C THR A 471 -16.38 3.05 -13.96
N GLU A 472 -16.23 2.64 -15.22
CA GLU A 472 -16.80 1.37 -15.73
C GLU A 472 -15.82 0.20 -15.52
N GLY A 473 -14.51 0.49 -15.58
CA GLY A 473 -13.42 -0.42 -15.21
C GLY A 473 -13.10 -0.37 -13.71
N SER A 474 -11.88 -0.74 -13.33
CA SER A 474 -11.50 -0.84 -11.92
C SER A 474 -11.36 0.50 -11.23
N ALA A 475 -11.53 0.47 -9.92
CA ALA A 475 -11.67 1.61 -9.06
C ALA A 475 -11.10 1.32 -7.66
N GLU A 476 -10.83 2.39 -6.88
CA GLU A 476 -10.45 2.28 -5.47
C GLU A 476 -11.53 1.59 -4.64
N PHE A 477 -12.80 1.83 -4.98
CA PHE A 477 -13.94 1.20 -4.31
C PHE A 477 -14.89 0.59 -5.33
N GLU A 478 -15.56 -0.49 -4.95
CA GLU A 478 -16.62 -1.08 -5.76
C GLU A 478 -17.90 -1.22 -4.94
N VAL A 479 -19.02 -0.79 -5.53
CA VAL A 479 -20.34 -1.07 -5.00
C VAL A 479 -20.87 -2.33 -5.68
N ALA A 480 -21.31 -3.28 -4.87
CA ALA A 480 -21.92 -4.52 -5.32
C ALA A 480 -23.13 -4.88 -4.44
N SER A 481 -23.73 -6.02 -4.71
CA SER A 481 -24.75 -6.64 -3.86
C SER A 481 -24.12 -7.79 -3.06
N ASP A 482 -24.49 -7.98 -1.79
CA ASP A 482 -24.21 -9.24 -1.11
C ASP A 482 -25.14 -10.35 -1.62
N ILE A 483 -24.94 -11.55 -1.10
CA ILE A 483 -25.77 -12.73 -1.41
C ILE A 483 -27.24 -12.58 -1.02
N ASP A 484 -27.56 -11.71 -0.06
CA ASP A 484 -28.92 -11.40 0.37
C ASP A 484 -29.52 -10.24 -0.45
N GLY A 485 -28.80 -9.75 -1.48
CA GLY A 485 -29.19 -8.61 -2.30
C GLY A 485 -29.05 -7.25 -1.62
N LYS A 486 -28.32 -7.15 -0.50
CA LYS A 486 -28.04 -5.88 0.18
C LYS A 486 -26.86 -5.17 -0.46
N PRO A 487 -26.81 -3.82 -0.44
CA PRO A 487 -25.66 -3.11 -0.96
C PRO A 487 -24.43 -3.34 -0.09
N VAL A 488 -23.29 -3.56 -0.72
CA VAL A 488 -21.98 -3.60 -0.06
C VAL A 488 -21.01 -2.64 -0.74
N LEU A 489 -20.14 -2.02 0.06
CA LEU A 489 -18.97 -1.31 -0.42
C LEU A 489 -17.76 -2.21 -0.19
N LEU A 490 -17.10 -2.54 -1.28
CA LEU A 490 -15.81 -3.23 -1.31
C LEU A 490 -14.72 -2.16 -1.33
N GLY A 491 -13.72 -2.36 -0.49
CA GLY A 491 -12.48 -1.61 -0.53
C GLY A 491 -11.59 -2.10 -1.65
N PRO A 492 -10.43 -1.48 -1.85
CA PRO A 492 -9.53 -1.86 -2.93
C PRO A 492 -8.94 -3.27 -2.73
N GLU A 493 -9.04 -3.86 -1.51
CA GLU A 493 -8.52 -5.21 -1.21
C GLU A 493 -9.53 -6.30 -1.62
N ASP A 494 -10.62 -5.93 -2.31
CA ASP A 494 -11.81 -6.75 -2.54
C ASP A 494 -12.44 -7.25 -1.21
N THR A 495 -12.19 -6.51 -0.12
CA THR A 495 -12.76 -6.79 1.22
C THR A 495 -13.99 -5.92 1.46
N VAL A 496 -15.02 -6.50 2.09
CA VAL A 496 -16.22 -5.75 2.45
C VAL A 496 -15.88 -4.74 3.55
N ARG A 497 -15.91 -3.46 3.21
CA ARG A 497 -15.77 -2.34 4.17
C ARG A 497 -17.06 -2.10 4.92
N LYS A 498 -18.18 -2.18 4.21
CA LYS A 498 -19.50 -1.88 4.77
C LYS A 498 -20.62 -2.58 4.03
N THR A 499 -21.57 -3.12 4.79
CA THR A 499 -22.88 -3.56 4.30
C THR A 499 -23.94 -2.54 4.68
N PHE A 500 -24.66 -2.03 3.70
CA PHE A 500 -25.72 -1.03 3.90
C PHE A 500 -27.08 -1.70 4.03
N LYS A 501 -28.05 -0.96 4.59
CA LYS A 501 -29.45 -1.39 4.53
C LYS A 501 -30.06 -1.01 3.19
N HIS A 502 -29.70 0.15 2.65
CA HIS A 502 -30.25 0.69 1.40
C HIS A 502 -29.18 1.42 0.55
N TYR A 503 -29.30 1.34 -0.78
CA TYR A 503 -28.38 2.02 -1.71
C TYR A 503 -28.31 3.55 -1.53
N ARG A 504 -29.39 4.18 -1.04
CA ARG A 504 -29.42 5.64 -0.77
C ARG A 504 -28.43 6.11 0.30
N GLU A 505 -27.86 5.19 1.09
CA GLU A 505 -26.87 5.50 2.12
C GLU A 505 -25.44 5.63 1.55
N ILE A 506 -25.23 5.10 0.35
CA ILE A 506 -23.91 4.99 -0.29
C ILE A 506 -23.32 6.36 -0.64
N PRO A 507 -24.03 7.31 -1.26
CA PRO A 507 -23.43 8.60 -1.62
C PRO A 507 -22.79 9.32 -0.42
N LYS A 508 -23.50 9.33 0.72
CA LYS A 508 -22.99 9.91 1.98
C LYS A 508 -21.76 9.17 2.50
N ASN A 509 -21.69 7.85 2.35
CA ASN A 509 -20.54 7.08 2.80
C ASN A 509 -19.33 7.27 1.88
N LEU A 510 -19.52 7.29 0.57
CA LEU A 510 -18.47 7.57 -0.41
C LEU A 510 -17.87 8.97 -0.20
N TRP A 511 -18.71 9.98 0.04
CA TRP A 511 -18.24 11.31 0.42
C TRP A 511 -17.33 11.26 1.67
N GLN A 512 -17.72 10.51 2.71
CA GLN A 512 -16.90 10.41 3.93
C GLN A 512 -15.55 9.74 3.65
N HIS A 513 -15.48 8.74 2.77
CA HIS A 513 -14.20 8.16 2.34
C HIS A 513 -13.29 9.19 1.65
N ALA A 514 -13.83 9.98 0.72
CA ALA A 514 -13.05 11.03 0.09
C ALA A 514 -12.61 12.13 1.07
N ARG A 515 -13.46 12.44 2.06
CA ARG A 515 -13.08 13.34 3.15
C ARG A 515 -11.97 12.76 4.02
N GLN A 516 -12.03 11.48 4.35
CA GLN A 516 -10.94 10.81 5.07
C GLN A 516 -9.64 10.89 4.29
N LYS A 517 -9.67 10.78 2.95
CA LYS A 517 -8.50 11.00 2.10
C LYS A 517 -7.92 12.41 2.29
N ALA A 518 -8.76 13.44 2.28
CA ALA A 518 -8.35 14.82 2.57
C ALA A 518 -7.73 14.96 3.98
N LEU A 519 -8.37 14.38 4.99
CA LEU A 519 -7.89 14.43 6.38
C LEU A 519 -6.54 13.70 6.55
N LYS A 520 -6.35 12.56 5.88
CA LYS A 520 -5.09 11.80 5.90
C LYS A 520 -3.91 12.54 5.26
N LEU A 521 -4.20 13.54 4.42
CA LEU A 521 -3.21 14.40 3.77
C LEU A 521 -2.94 15.70 4.54
N LEU A 522 -3.66 15.95 5.65
CA LEU A 522 -3.37 17.07 6.55
C LEU A 522 -2.07 16.82 7.32
N GLU A 523 -1.41 17.93 7.61
CA GLU A 523 -0.18 17.98 8.39
C GLU A 523 -0.24 19.21 9.27
N GLY A 524 0.36 19.12 10.45
CA GLY A 524 0.49 20.24 11.36
C GLY A 524 1.32 21.35 10.74
N GLU A 525 0.91 22.59 10.99
CA GLU A 525 1.66 23.78 10.58
C GLU A 525 2.34 24.32 11.84
N GLY A 526 3.24 23.51 12.40
CA GLY A 526 3.79 23.71 13.74
C GLY A 526 4.77 24.87 13.87
N GLY A 527 5.26 25.43 12.75
CA GLY A 527 6.29 26.45 12.76
C GLY A 527 7.54 25.98 13.52
N TYR A 528 8.15 26.90 14.26
CA TYR A 528 9.23 26.58 15.20
C TYR A 528 8.70 26.06 16.55
N ASP A 529 7.39 26.11 16.78
CA ASP A 529 6.81 25.86 18.09
C ASP A 529 6.57 24.37 18.34
N PHE A 530 6.19 23.63 17.30
CA PHE A 530 5.69 22.27 17.44
C PHE A 530 6.13 21.36 16.30
N ASP A 531 6.56 20.16 16.65
CA ASP A 531 6.84 19.05 15.74
C ASP A 531 5.71 17.99 15.78
N ASP A 532 5.25 17.58 14.59
CA ASP A 532 4.24 16.54 14.43
C ASP A 532 4.69 15.17 14.94
N ASN A 533 3.78 14.45 15.58
CA ASN A 533 4.00 13.17 16.29
C ASN A 533 4.99 13.22 17.48
N GLU A 534 5.71 14.33 17.68
CA GLU A 534 6.69 14.48 18.76
C GLU A 534 6.16 15.34 19.90
N THR A 535 5.61 16.51 19.58
CA THR A 535 5.04 17.45 20.55
C THR A 535 3.85 16.85 21.29
N LEU A 536 2.97 16.16 20.56
CA LEU A 536 1.81 15.45 21.11
C LEU A 536 2.02 13.94 21.01
N LYS A 537 2.30 13.30 22.14
CA LYS A 537 2.44 11.84 22.19
C LYS A 537 1.08 11.21 22.43
N VAL A 538 0.63 10.40 21.47
CA VAL A 538 -0.68 9.74 21.51
C VAL A 538 -0.52 8.27 21.84
N LYS A 539 -1.35 7.77 22.75
CA LYS A 539 -1.43 6.35 23.12
C LYS A 539 -2.87 5.89 23.14
N ILE A 540 -3.08 4.62 22.79
CA ILE A 540 -4.35 3.96 22.97
C ILE A 540 -4.32 3.20 24.29
N VAL A 541 -5.32 3.44 25.13
CA VAL A 541 -5.39 2.85 26.48
C VAL A 541 -6.71 2.10 26.67
N SER A 542 -6.70 1.10 27.55
CA SER A 542 -7.91 0.31 27.83
C SER A 542 -8.92 1.13 28.63
N ALA A 543 -10.20 1.01 28.27
CA ALA A 543 -11.27 1.56 29.09
C ALA A 543 -11.37 0.79 30.42
N LYS A 544 -11.64 1.52 31.52
CA LYS A 544 -11.80 0.93 32.86
C LYS A 544 -12.93 -0.11 32.91
N LYS A 545 -14.00 0.11 32.13
CA LYS A 545 -15.15 -0.79 32.02
C LYS A 545 -15.07 -1.52 30.68
N GLN A 546 -14.86 -2.84 30.72
CA GLN A 546 -14.91 -3.70 29.55
C GLN A 546 -16.28 -4.36 29.40
N LYS A 547 -16.67 -4.68 28.16
CA LYS A 547 -17.79 -5.59 27.88
C LYS A 547 -17.46 -6.98 28.40
N SER A 548 -18.47 -7.80 28.73
CA SER A 548 -18.29 -9.17 29.25
C SER A 548 -17.36 -10.02 28.36
N CYS A 549 -17.54 -9.93 27.05
CA CYS A 549 -16.71 -10.58 26.03
C CYS A 549 -15.25 -10.11 25.90
N ALA A 550 -14.90 -8.99 26.54
CA ALA A 550 -13.54 -8.45 26.59
C ALA A 550 -13.03 -8.28 28.04
N HIS A 551 -13.74 -8.83 29.02
CA HIS A 551 -13.36 -8.75 30.43
C HIS A 551 -12.03 -9.48 30.68
N GLY A 552 -11.19 -8.96 31.57
CA GLY A 552 -9.89 -9.55 31.91
C GLY A 552 -8.78 -9.37 30.85
N LYS A 553 -9.07 -8.73 29.72
CA LYS A 553 -8.13 -8.59 28.61
C LYS A 553 -7.41 -7.25 28.65
N SER A 554 -6.11 -7.28 28.38
CA SER A 554 -5.31 -6.09 28.18
C SER A 554 -5.16 -5.80 26.69
N LEU A 555 -4.95 -4.52 26.35
CA LEU A 555 -4.43 -4.19 25.03
C LEU A 555 -3.03 -4.82 24.88
N PRO A 556 -2.74 -5.49 23.76
CA PRO A 556 -1.38 -5.90 23.45
C PRO A 556 -0.51 -4.65 23.25
N PRO A 557 0.82 -4.75 23.44
CA PRO A 557 1.72 -3.67 23.05
C PRO A 557 1.58 -3.39 21.54
N PRO A 558 1.81 -2.13 21.11
CA PRO A 558 1.90 -1.83 19.68
C PRO A 558 2.94 -2.72 19.02
N ILE A 559 2.61 -3.20 17.83
CA ILE A 559 3.55 -3.92 16.96
C ILE A 559 4.11 -2.93 15.95
N LEU A 560 5.27 -3.25 15.38
CA LEU A 560 5.67 -2.60 14.14
C LEU A 560 4.94 -3.31 13.00
N ASP A 561 4.27 -2.56 12.14
CA ASP A 561 3.80 -3.10 10.88
C ASP A 561 5.00 -3.48 9.99
N LYS A 562 4.72 -4.04 8.81
CA LYS A 562 5.76 -4.45 7.85
C LYS A 562 6.67 -3.31 7.36
N ASN A 563 6.36 -2.05 7.68
CA ASN A 563 7.16 -0.87 7.33
C ASN A 563 7.90 -0.27 8.52
N GLY A 564 7.88 -0.94 9.68
CA GLY A 564 8.45 -0.36 10.90
C GLY A 564 7.61 0.77 11.50
N VAL A 565 6.34 0.93 11.07
CA VAL A 565 5.44 1.96 11.63
C VAL A 565 4.68 1.35 12.82
N PRO A 566 4.65 2.01 13.99
CA PRO A 566 3.88 1.53 15.12
C PRO A 566 2.38 1.43 14.81
N GLU A 567 1.82 0.26 15.08
CA GLU A 567 0.41 -0.05 14.92
C GLU A 567 -0.14 -0.68 16.20
N GLN A 568 -1.26 -0.14 16.68
CA GLN A 568 -1.93 -0.68 17.85
C GLN A 568 -3.00 -1.71 17.45
N ILE A 569 -2.82 -2.94 17.89
CA ILE A 569 -3.85 -3.97 17.76
C ILE A 569 -4.94 -3.77 18.82
N ILE A 570 -6.19 -3.71 18.37
CA ILE A 570 -7.38 -3.59 19.21
C ILE A 570 -8.16 -4.92 19.13
N PRO A 571 -8.25 -5.69 20.22
CA PRO A 571 -9.05 -6.91 20.20
C PRO A 571 -10.53 -6.60 19.94
N LEU A 572 -11.20 -7.48 19.19
CA LEU A 572 -12.64 -7.38 18.95
C LEU A 572 -13.43 -7.28 20.27
N CYS A 573 -14.35 -6.32 20.31
CA CYS A 573 -15.17 -5.90 21.46
C CYS A 573 -14.44 -5.22 22.61
N HIS A 574 -13.12 -5.06 22.52
CA HIS A 574 -12.33 -4.34 23.52
C HIS A 574 -12.71 -2.87 23.52
N SER A 575 -12.96 -2.33 24.71
CA SER A 575 -13.28 -0.91 24.89
C SER A 575 -12.01 -0.12 25.19
N TRP A 576 -11.81 1.01 24.52
CA TRP A 576 -10.56 1.78 24.58
C TRP A 576 -10.80 3.29 24.52
N HIS A 577 -9.78 4.05 24.92
CA HIS A 577 -9.74 5.51 24.95
C HIS A 577 -8.46 6.02 24.29
N VAL A 578 -8.47 7.31 23.95
CA VAL A 578 -7.29 8.04 23.46
C VAL A 578 -6.66 8.78 24.64
N GLU A 579 -5.39 8.53 24.88
CA GLU A 579 -4.56 9.25 25.83
C GLU A 579 -3.55 10.12 25.07
N VAL A 580 -3.39 11.37 25.51
CA VAL A 580 -2.54 12.37 24.88
C VAL A 580 -1.64 12.97 25.94
N THR A 581 -0.34 13.02 25.66
CA THR A 581 0.67 13.67 26.51
C THR A 581 1.33 14.80 25.71
N LEU A 582 1.32 16.01 26.27
CA LEU A 582 2.07 17.13 25.69
C LEU A 582 3.51 17.05 26.19
N ASP A 583 4.48 17.19 25.28
CA ASP A 583 5.89 17.19 25.65
C ASP A 583 6.19 18.29 26.69
N LYS A 584 7.08 17.98 27.64
CA LYS A 584 7.46 18.90 28.71
C LYS A 584 8.19 20.14 28.17
N ASP A 585 8.83 20.01 27.01
CA ASP A 585 9.62 21.06 26.37
C ASP A 585 8.76 21.88 25.38
N SER A 586 7.45 21.59 25.29
CA SER A 586 6.53 22.36 24.46
C SER A 586 6.47 23.84 24.92
N PRO A 587 6.57 24.82 23.99
CA PRO A 587 6.68 26.23 24.35
C PRO A 587 5.39 26.84 24.91
N ALA A 588 4.25 26.19 24.70
CA ALA A 588 2.95 26.69 25.15
C ALA A 588 1.95 25.55 25.43
N PRO A 589 0.93 25.80 26.28
CA PRO A 589 -0.24 24.92 26.40
C PRO A 589 -1.03 24.83 25.09
N LEU A 590 -1.67 23.70 24.86
CA LEU A 590 -2.48 23.43 23.66
C LEU A 590 -3.93 23.10 24.00
N LEU A 591 -4.82 23.35 23.04
CA LEU A 591 -6.17 22.81 22.99
C LEU A 591 -6.15 21.56 22.10
N ILE A 592 -6.58 20.42 22.67
CA ILE A 592 -6.51 19.12 22.00
C ILE A 592 -7.89 18.57 21.65
N GLY A 593 -7.93 17.85 20.53
CA GLY A 593 -9.06 17.03 20.10
C GLY A 593 -8.63 16.13 18.95
N GLY A 594 -9.55 15.41 18.34
CA GLY A 594 -9.18 14.41 17.35
C GLY A 594 -10.32 13.80 16.57
N LEU A 595 -9.91 12.93 15.64
CA LEU A 595 -10.75 12.18 14.73
C LEU A 595 -10.29 10.72 14.72
N ILE A 596 -11.25 9.79 14.65
CA ILE A 596 -11.00 8.40 14.31
C ILE A 596 -11.58 8.18 12.91
N LEU A 597 -10.70 7.84 11.97
CA LEU A 597 -11.05 7.52 10.59
C LEU A 597 -11.19 6.00 10.49
N SER A 598 -12.43 5.52 10.44
CA SER A 598 -12.71 4.10 10.28
C SER A 598 -12.86 3.74 8.80
N THR A 599 -12.33 2.59 8.43
CA THR A 599 -12.33 2.05 7.07
C THR A 599 -13.70 1.63 6.56
N ASP A 600 -14.74 1.63 7.41
CA ASP A 600 -16.14 1.53 6.97
C ASP A 600 -16.71 2.90 6.48
N GLY A 601 -15.86 3.94 6.44
CA GLY A 601 -16.23 5.30 6.03
C GLY A 601 -16.86 6.12 7.15
N SER A 602 -16.93 5.59 8.39
CA SER A 602 -17.35 6.38 9.55
C SER A 602 -16.19 7.23 10.06
N VAL A 603 -16.50 8.45 10.50
CA VAL A 603 -15.55 9.36 11.13
C VAL A 603 -16.10 9.74 12.50
N TYR A 604 -15.30 9.59 13.55
CA TYR A 604 -15.71 9.89 14.92
C TYR A 604 -14.86 11.02 15.48
N GLY A 605 -15.48 12.11 15.88
CA GLY A 605 -14.79 13.25 16.47
C GLY A 605 -14.81 13.23 18.00
N PHE A 606 -13.70 13.65 18.61
CA PHE A 606 -13.58 13.84 20.06
C PHE A 606 -12.89 15.18 20.40
N PRO A 607 -13.28 15.87 21.50
CA PRO A 607 -14.44 15.60 22.35
C PRO A 607 -15.76 15.65 21.59
N ALA A 608 -16.62 14.67 21.83
CA ALA A 608 -17.86 14.50 21.05
C ALA A 608 -18.92 15.57 21.38
N ASP A 609 -18.78 16.26 22.51
CA ASP A 609 -19.59 17.39 22.96
C ASP A 609 -19.03 18.75 22.50
N GLY A 610 -17.86 18.75 21.87
CA GLY A 610 -17.19 19.96 21.40
C GLY A 610 -16.57 20.83 22.48
N ARG A 611 -16.39 20.32 23.70
CA ARG A 611 -15.68 21.06 24.74
C ARG A 611 -14.21 21.29 24.35
N GLU A 612 -13.64 22.37 24.86
CA GLU A 612 -12.22 22.64 24.73
C GLU A 612 -11.46 21.88 25.82
N VAL A 613 -10.48 21.06 25.41
CA VAL A 613 -9.62 20.31 26.34
C VAL A 613 -8.23 20.91 26.30
N ARG A 614 -7.89 21.64 27.35
CA ARG A 614 -6.56 22.23 27.52
C ARG A 614 -5.58 21.21 28.11
N ILE A 615 -4.36 21.17 27.59
CA ILE A 615 -3.24 20.37 28.09
C ILE A 615 -1.99 21.25 28.25
N ARG A 616 -1.28 21.11 29.38
CA ARG A 616 -0.04 21.85 29.67
C ARG A 616 1.21 21.01 29.38
N PRO A 617 2.39 21.63 29.16
CA PRO A 617 3.63 20.89 28.97
C PRO A 617 3.88 19.86 30.07
N GLY A 618 4.14 18.61 29.68
CA GLY A 618 4.34 17.47 30.59
C GLY A 618 3.07 16.86 31.17
N GLU A 619 1.88 17.40 30.86
CA GLU A 619 0.60 16.87 31.31
C GLU A 619 0.12 15.74 30.37
N THR A 620 -0.63 14.79 30.94
CA THR A 620 -1.35 13.74 30.21
C THR A 620 -2.86 13.91 30.42
N LYS A 621 -3.63 13.80 29.34
CA LYS A 621 -5.10 13.77 29.34
C LYS A 621 -5.62 12.52 28.66
N THR A 622 -6.71 11.97 29.15
CA THR A 622 -7.44 10.87 28.52
C THR A 622 -8.83 11.34 28.13
N PHE A 623 -9.26 11.05 26.91
CA PHE A 623 -10.64 11.27 26.47
C PHE A 623 -11.49 10.06 26.92
N ASP A 624 -12.05 10.13 28.13
CA ASP A 624 -12.83 9.07 28.76
C ASP A 624 -14.21 9.52 29.29
N GLU A 625 -14.71 10.69 28.88
CA GLU A 625 -15.98 11.23 29.39
C GLU A 625 -17.20 10.59 28.72
N GLY A 626 -17.61 9.46 29.29
CA GLY A 626 -18.88 8.80 28.98
C GLY A 626 -18.85 7.97 27.70
N ARG A 627 -20.05 7.61 27.21
CA ARG A 627 -20.21 6.62 26.13
C ARG A 627 -19.74 7.10 24.75
N ARG A 628 -19.59 8.41 24.53
CA ARG A 628 -19.17 8.97 23.23
C ARG A 628 -17.66 9.06 23.06
N GLU A 629 -16.90 8.90 24.14
CA GLU A 629 -15.43 8.83 24.14
C GLU A 629 -14.92 7.44 24.53
N THR A 630 -15.83 6.48 24.70
CA THR A 630 -15.49 5.06 24.85
C THR A 630 -15.66 4.38 23.49
N PHE A 631 -14.56 4.08 22.83
CA PHE A 631 -14.55 3.38 21.55
C PHE A 631 -14.50 1.87 21.77
N VAL A 632 -14.96 1.09 20.80
CA VAL A 632 -15.02 -0.36 20.89
C VAL A 632 -14.48 -0.97 19.60
N GLY A 633 -13.61 -1.96 19.68
CA GLY A 633 -13.19 -2.74 18.51
C GLY A 633 -14.40 -3.44 17.88
N GLN A 634 -14.72 -3.09 16.63
CA GLN A 634 -15.81 -3.65 15.83
C GLN A 634 -15.29 -4.03 14.43
N PRO A 635 -15.96 -4.95 13.70
CA PRO A 635 -15.58 -5.24 12.31
C PRO A 635 -15.61 -3.98 11.42
N PRO A 636 -14.90 -3.97 10.26
CA PRO A 636 -14.18 -5.09 9.65
C PRO A 636 -12.91 -5.48 10.41
N LEU A 637 -12.56 -6.77 10.38
CA LEU A 637 -11.33 -7.28 10.99
C LEU A 637 -10.15 -7.11 10.04
N ASP A 638 -8.95 -7.03 10.62
CA ASP A 638 -7.68 -7.06 9.92
C ASP A 638 -7.51 -5.93 8.87
N VAL A 639 -8.27 -4.84 9.07
CA VAL A 639 -8.18 -3.61 8.30
C VAL A 639 -7.67 -2.47 9.20
N GLN A 640 -6.75 -1.66 8.67
CA GLN A 640 -6.12 -0.57 9.40
C GLN A 640 -6.99 0.71 9.40
N ASP A 641 -7.47 1.08 10.58
CA ASP A 641 -8.09 2.37 10.90
C ASP A 641 -7.03 3.37 11.39
N ARG A 642 -7.36 4.68 11.45
CA ARG A 642 -6.42 5.72 11.87
C ARG A 642 -7.02 6.65 12.92
N VAL A 643 -6.28 6.90 13.99
CA VAL A 643 -6.57 7.93 15.00
C VAL A 643 -5.69 9.14 14.69
N MET A 644 -6.29 10.33 14.65
CA MET A 644 -5.64 11.61 14.44
C MET A 644 -5.94 12.50 15.64
N VAL A 645 -4.91 13.03 16.29
CA VAL A 645 -5.01 13.97 17.40
C VAL A 645 -4.35 15.27 17.00
N PHE A 646 -5.03 16.37 17.24
CA PHE A 646 -4.60 17.71 16.88
C PHE A 646 -4.38 18.54 18.14
N GLY A 647 -3.42 19.46 18.09
CA GLY A 647 -3.20 20.49 19.09
C GLY A 647 -3.14 21.86 18.46
N SER A 648 -4.05 22.75 18.83
CA SER A 648 -4.02 24.16 18.43
C SER A 648 -3.70 25.07 19.61
N GLN A 649 -3.17 26.26 19.33
CA GLN A 649 -2.96 27.27 20.38
C GLN A 649 -4.29 27.76 20.97
N GLU A 650 -4.28 28.20 22.23
CA GLU A 650 -5.48 28.65 22.97
C GLU A 650 -6.22 29.82 22.30
N LYS A 651 -5.50 30.71 21.62
CA LYS A 651 -6.08 31.83 20.86
C LYS A 651 -6.81 31.40 19.58
N ASN A 652 -6.69 30.13 19.18
CA ASN A 652 -7.30 29.57 17.98
C ASN A 652 -7.98 28.23 18.28
N PRO A 653 -9.10 28.25 19.02
CA PRO A 653 -9.81 27.03 19.39
C PRO A 653 -10.45 26.38 18.17
N VAL A 654 -10.17 25.09 17.95
CA VAL A 654 -10.75 24.33 16.83
C VAL A 654 -11.77 23.31 17.33
N LYS A 655 -12.96 23.33 16.73
CA LYS A 655 -14.00 22.33 17.02
C LYS A 655 -13.76 21.06 16.19
N TRP A 656 -12.75 20.29 16.58
CA TRP A 656 -12.29 19.09 15.83
C TRP A 656 -13.41 18.11 15.50
N HIS A 657 -14.38 17.91 16.40
CA HIS A 657 -15.49 16.98 16.17
C HIS A 657 -16.36 17.32 14.94
N LEU A 658 -16.46 18.60 14.57
CA LEU A 658 -17.22 19.02 13.40
C LEU A 658 -16.54 18.64 12.09
N LEU A 659 -15.25 18.29 12.14
CA LEU A 659 -14.56 17.68 11.00
C LEU A 659 -15.04 16.25 10.69
N ALA A 660 -15.98 15.69 11.46
CA ALA A 660 -16.72 14.47 11.11
C ALA A 660 -18.08 14.77 10.43
N ASP A 661 -18.59 16.00 10.51
CA ASP A 661 -19.95 16.40 10.10
C ASP A 661 -20.01 17.06 8.72
N THR A 662 -21.19 17.06 8.09
CA THR A 662 -21.42 17.66 6.76
C THR A 662 -21.12 19.16 6.74
N GLU A 663 -20.77 19.72 5.58
CA GLU A 663 -20.48 21.15 5.44
C GLU A 663 -21.61 22.01 5.97
N ARG A 664 -22.87 21.67 5.64
CA ARG A 664 -24.05 22.39 6.15
C ARG A 664 -24.06 22.52 7.67
N LYS A 665 -23.70 21.45 8.39
CA LYS A 665 -23.66 21.47 9.86
C LYS A 665 -22.46 22.26 10.36
N ARG A 666 -21.28 22.15 9.72
CA ARG A 666 -20.10 22.96 10.06
C ARG A 666 -20.37 24.46 9.87
N SER A 667 -20.98 24.85 8.74
CA SER A 667 -21.31 26.25 8.45
C SER A 667 -22.36 26.82 9.40
N ALA A 668 -23.33 26.02 9.85
CA ALA A 668 -24.38 26.47 10.77
C ALA A 668 -23.84 26.82 12.17
N GLU A 669 -22.70 26.27 12.57
CA GLU A 669 -22.06 26.51 13.87
C GLU A 669 -21.27 27.83 13.93
N GLY A 670 -21.31 28.65 12.87
CA GLY A 670 -20.77 30.02 12.89
C GLY A 670 -19.24 30.12 12.87
N ILE A 671 -18.57 29.12 12.30
CA ILE A 671 -17.12 28.95 12.40
C ILE A 671 -16.43 29.72 11.26
N HIS A 672 -15.95 30.93 11.54
CA HIS A 672 -15.51 31.85 10.49
C HIS A 672 -14.16 32.52 10.71
N SER A 673 -13.38 32.11 11.72
CA SER A 673 -12.04 32.68 11.95
C SER A 673 -10.99 31.60 12.17
N GLY A 674 -9.75 31.99 11.91
CA GLY A 674 -8.57 31.20 12.22
C GLY A 674 -8.41 29.90 11.46
N LEU A 675 -7.75 28.92 12.07
CA LEU A 675 -7.49 27.59 11.53
C LEU A 675 -8.79 26.87 11.18
N ASN A 676 -9.87 27.08 11.93
CA ASN A 676 -11.14 26.48 11.56
C ASN A 676 -11.64 26.96 10.19
N SER A 677 -11.48 28.24 9.85
CA SER A 677 -11.92 28.79 8.57
C SER A 677 -11.10 28.16 7.43
N VAL A 678 -9.80 27.99 7.66
CA VAL A 678 -8.90 27.30 6.74
C VAL A 678 -9.32 25.84 6.52
N LEU A 679 -9.53 25.07 7.60
CA LEU A 679 -9.97 23.67 7.52
C LEU A 679 -11.39 23.54 6.94
N HIS A 680 -12.27 24.50 7.21
CA HIS A 680 -13.61 24.55 6.63
C HIS A 680 -13.54 24.70 5.10
N ARG A 681 -12.73 25.66 4.60
CA ARG A 681 -12.51 25.86 3.16
C ARG A 681 -11.88 24.65 2.50
N TYR A 682 -10.95 23.98 3.17
CA TYR A 682 -10.31 22.78 2.64
C TYR A 682 -11.29 21.61 2.48
N LEU A 683 -12.27 21.48 3.39
CA LEU A 683 -13.28 20.43 3.35
C LEU A 683 -14.59 20.89 2.68
N GLN A 684 -14.59 22.04 2.01
CA GLN A 684 -15.76 22.60 1.35
C GLN A 684 -16.10 21.80 0.08
N ALA A 685 -17.37 21.53 -0.10
CA ALA A 685 -17.89 20.76 -1.23
C ALA A 685 -17.88 21.54 -2.55
N GLY A 686 -17.98 20.81 -3.65
CA GLY A 686 -18.09 21.36 -5.01
C GLY A 686 -16.81 22.04 -5.52
N ASN A 687 -16.92 22.72 -6.66
CA ASN A 687 -15.82 23.49 -7.25
C ASN A 687 -15.51 24.79 -6.48
N THR A 688 -16.04 24.94 -5.25
CA THR A 688 -15.89 26.13 -4.41
C THR A 688 -14.82 25.99 -3.33
N ARG A 689 -13.98 24.94 -3.37
CA ARG A 689 -12.88 24.79 -2.42
C ARG A 689 -11.93 25.99 -2.48
N GLY A 690 -11.79 26.68 -1.36
CA GLY A 690 -11.05 27.94 -1.27
C GLY A 690 -11.72 29.13 -1.95
N ILE A 691 -12.93 29.00 -2.53
CA ILE A 691 -13.72 30.09 -3.13
C ILE A 691 -14.62 30.67 -2.04
N GLY A 692 -14.27 31.86 -1.54
CA GLY A 692 -15.05 32.62 -0.56
C GLY A 692 -14.74 34.11 -0.60
N THR A 693 -15.67 34.93 -0.12
CA THR A 693 -15.63 36.41 -0.13
C THR A 693 -14.92 37.03 1.09
N ASP A 694 -14.35 36.23 1.98
CA ASP A 694 -13.70 36.74 3.19
C ASP A 694 -12.27 37.20 2.90
N ASP A 695 -12.18 38.49 2.58
CA ASP A 695 -10.97 39.30 2.46
C ASP A 695 -10.29 39.58 3.83
N GLY A 696 -10.45 38.66 4.79
CA GLY A 696 -9.94 38.81 6.15
C GLY A 696 -8.44 38.52 6.27
N PRO A 697 -7.79 38.97 7.36
CA PRO A 697 -6.41 38.61 7.65
C PRO A 697 -6.25 37.09 7.78
N TYR A 698 -5.20 36.55 7.18
CA TYR A 698 -4.81 35.15 7.36
C TYR A 698 -4.40 34.91 8.81
N ASP A 699 -4.74 33.75 9.37
CA ASP A 699 -4.35 33.39 10.73
C ASP A 699 -3.07 32.55 10.70
N PRO A 700 -1.96 33.07 11.25
CA PRO A 700 -0.69 32.39 11.26
C PRO A 700 -0.43 31.56 12.52
N THR A 701 -1.43 31.20 13.33
CA THR A 701 -1.13 30.39 14.52
C THR A 701 -0.64 29.00 14.14
N SER A 702 0.49 28.59 14.73
CA SER A 702 1.00 27.24 14.62
C SER A 702 0.09 26.21 15.31
N TRP A 703 0.12 24.98 14.81
CA TRP A 703 -0.61 23.84 15.36
C TRP A 703 0.09 22.53 14.97
N THR A 704 -0.18 21.45 15.70
CA THR A 704 0.46 20.15 15.46
C THR A 704 -0.56 19.02 15.36
N LEU A 705 -0.16 17.96 14.68
CA LEU A 705 -0.91 16.73 14.47
C LEU A 705 -0.08 15.52 14.93
N SER A 706 -0.76 14.51 15.43
CA SER A 706 -0.16 13.21 15.77
C SER A 706 -1.11 12.09 15.39
N THR A 707 -0.55 11.02 14.84
CA THR A 707 -1.37 9.92 14.30
C THR A 707 -0.97 8.58 14.91
N VAL A 708 -1.96 7.71 15.08
CA VAL A 708 -1.77 6.32 15.51
C VAL A 708 -2.58 5.43 14.59
N ASN A 709 -1.92 4.45 13.97
CA ASN A 709 -2.61 3.40 13.22
C ASN A 709 -3.14 2.35 14.19
N ILE A 710 -4.36 1.88 13.94
CA ILE A 710 -4.98 0.82 14.72
C ILE A 710 -5.52 -0.27 13.80
N ARG A 711 -5.48 -1.53 14.22
CA ARG A 711 -6.11 -2.63 13.50
C ARG A 711 -6.96 -3.45 14.45
N ILE A 712 -8.17 -3.79 14.02
CA ILE A 712 -9.10 -4.56 14.84
C ILE A 712 -8.93 -6.02 14.49
N GLU A 713 -8.53 -6.83 15.46
CA GLU A 713 -8.30 -8.26 15.24
C GLU A 713 -9.30 -9.10 16.02
N ALA A 714 -9.59 -10.30 15.51
CA ALA A 714 -10.34 -11.29 16.27
C ALA A 714 -9.64 -11.52 17.63
N ASN A 715 -10.39 -11.32 18.71
CA ASN A 715 -9.87 -11.36 20.07
C ASN A 715 -9.20 -12.72 20.39
N SER A 716 -8.19 -12.73 21.25
CA SER A 716 -7.55 -13.95 21.76
C SER A 716 -8.52 -15.00 22.31
N ARG A 717 -9.77 -14.70 22.68
CA ARG A 717 -10.77 -15.75 23.07
C ARG A 717 -11.11 -16.70 21.92
N PHE A 718 -11.00 -16.22 20.68
CA PHE A 718 -11.17 -17.05 19.49
C PHE A 718 -9.94 -17.94 19.27
N LEU A 719 -8.78 -17.54 19.82
CA LEU A 719 -7.48 -18.20 19.69
C LEU A 719 -7.01 -18.96 20.95
N ARG A 720 -7.68 -18.72 22.09
CA ARG A 720 -7.45 -19.12 23.48
C ARG A 720 -8.69 -18.73 24.29
N PRO A 721 -9.78 -19.51 24.21
CA PRO A 721 -10.94 -19.33 25.09
C PRO A 721 -10.48 -19.32 26.55
N GLU A 722 -11.17 -18.55 27.37
CA GLU A 722 -10.91 -18.59 28.80
C GLU A 722 -11.15 -20.01 29.31
N PRO A 723 -10.29 -20.54 30.19
CA PRO A 723 -10.53 -21.82 30.80
C PRO A 723 -11.79 -21.71 31.66
N ASP A 724 -12.88 -22.33 31.22
CA ASP A 724 -13.98 -22.70 32.10
C ASP A 724 -13.40 -23.62 33.17
N SER A 725 -13.04 -23.07 34.34
CA SER A 725 -12.83 -23.67 35.69
C SER A 725 -12.43 -25.15 35.86
N GLY A 726 -11.92 -25.80 34.82
CA GLY A 726 -11.60 -27.21 34.75
C GLY A 726 -10.18 -27.38 34.24
N ASP A 727 -9.52 -28.42 34.72
CA ASP A 727 -8.12 -28.73 34.44
C ASP A 727 -7.82 -28.67 32.94
N ILE A 728 -7.00 -27.68 32.57
CA ILE A 728 -6.49 -27.51 31.20
C ILE A 728 -5.53 -28.67 30.92
N ASP A 729 -5.79 -29.45 29.87
CA ASP A 729 -4.88 -30.49 29.38
C ASP A 729 -3.57 -29.83 28.89
N PRO A 730 -2.40 -30.12 29.48
CA PRO A 730 -1.14 -29.44 29.20
C PRO A 730 -0.49 -29.88 27.88
N ARG A 731 -1.28 -29.98 26.79
CA ARG A 731 -0.76 -30.28 25.44
C ARG A 731 -0.26 -28.97 24.82
N GLU A 732 1.01 -28.94 24.45
CA GLU A 732 1.79 -27.72 24.19
C GLU A 732 1.31 -26.89 22.96
N TYR A 733 0.47 -27.46 22.09
CA TYR A 733 0.13 -26.88 20.77
C TYR A 733 -1.37 -26.73 20.47
N THR A 734 -2.24 -27.37 21.26
CA THR A 734 -3.69 -27.36 21.08
C THR A 734 -4.29 -26.00 21.44
N ILE A 735 -5.16 -25.47 20.58
CA ILE A 735 -6.04 -24.36 20.90
C ILE A 735 -7.35 -24.92 21.43
N ALA A 736 -7.50 -24.94 22.77
CA ALA A 736 -8.78 -25.26 23.42
C ALA A 736 -9.89 -24.32 22.93
N ASN A 737 -11.17 -24.71 23.06
CA ASN A 737 -12.41 -24.03 22.60
C ASN A 737 -12.24 -22.95 21.50
N PHE A 738 -11.55 -23.29 20.40
CA PHE A 738 -11.37 -22.40 19.26
C PHE A 738 -12.74 -22.03 18.67
N ASP A 739 -12.95 -20.75 18.36
CA ASP A 739 -14.18 -20.28 17.75
C ASP A 739 -13.94 -19.95 16.28
N ILE A 740 -14.53 -20.77 15.40
CA ILE A 740 -14.38 -20.69 13.94
C ILE A 740 -15.18 -19.54 13.31
N ASN A 741 -16.13 -18.95 14.03
CA ASN A 741 -17.06 -17.95 13.46
C ASN A 741 -16.38 -16.77 12.74
N PRO A 742 -15.26 -16.20 13.21
CA PRO A 742 -14.56 -15.12 12.50
C PRO A 742 -13.99 -15.52 11.13
N TYR A 743 -13.91 -16.82 10.85
CA TYR A 743 -13.29 -17.39 9.66
C TYR A 743 -14.33 -17.94 8.66
N LEU A 744 -15.61 -17.95 9.03
CA LEU A 744 -16.67 -18.48 8.17
C LEU A 744 -17.06 -17.47 7.09
N PRO A 745 -17.16 -17.89 5.80
CA PRO A 745 -17.80 -17.09 4.77
C PRO A 745 -19.26 -16.77 5.13
N ASP A 746 -19.76 -15.61 4.70
CA ASP A 746 -21.15 -15.18 4.95
C ASP A 746 -22.20 -16.04 4.22
N ASP A 747 -21.80 -16.68 3.11
CA ASP A 747 -22.60 -17.65 2.35
C ASP A 747 -22.46 -19.06 2.95
N ASP A 748 -23.50 -19.54 3.61
CA ASP A 748 -23.58 -20.90 4.17
C ASP A 748 -23.63 -21.99 3.08
N GLY A 749 -23.94 -21.61 1.84
CA GLY A 749 -23.87 -22.42 0.65
C GLY A 749 -22.46 -22.58 0.09
N ALA A 750 -21.50 -21.75 0.51
CA ALA A 750 -20.12 -21.83 0.05
C ALA A 750 -19.44 -23.14 0.48
N ALA A 751 -18.65 -23.69 -0.42
CA ALA A 751 -17.81 -24.86 -0.24
C ALA A 751 -16.92 -24.71 1.01
N LEU A 752 -16.23 -23.57 1.15
CA LEU A 752 -15.37 -23.32 2.30
C LEU A 752 -16.18 -23.28 3.61
N HIS A 753 -17.33 -22.61 3.63
CA HIS A 753 -18.20 -22.56 4.82
C HIS A 753 -18.60 -23.97 5.26
N LYS A 754 -19.08 -24.80 4.32
CA LYS A 754 -19.50 -26.17 4.60
C LYS A 754 -18.36 -27.02 5.16
N VAL A 755 -17.17 -26.93 4.57
CA VAL A 755 -15.97 -27.66 5.04
C VAL A 755 -15.59 -27.23 6.45
N LEU A 756 -15.52 -25.92 6.71
CA LEU A 756 -15.18 -25.39 8.04
C LEU A 756 -16.21 -25.79 9.10
N GLN A 757 -17.51 -25.82 8.75
CA GLN A 757 -18.57 -26.30 9.65
C GLN A 757 -18.42 -27.77 10.00
N VAL A 758 -18.15 -28.63 9.02
CA VAL A 758 -17.93 -30.07 9.27
C VAL A 758 -16.68 -30.28 10.13
N ALA A 759 -15.57 -29.61 9.79
CA ALA A 759 -14.32 -29.66 10.53
C ALA A 759 -14.52 -29.22 12.00
N HIS A 760 -15.18 -28.08 12.21
CA HIS A 760 -15.48 -27.55 13.53
C HIS A 760 -16.46 -28.46 14.32
N GLY A 761 -17.43 -29.07 13.64
CA GLY A 761 -18.34 -30.04 14.24
C GLY A 761 -17.62 -31.28 14.77
N LEU A 762 -16.61 -31.77 14.03
CA LEU A 762 -15.77 -32.88 14.46
C LEU A 762 -14.89 -32.49 15.66
N TYR A 763 -14.33 -31.28 15.66
CA TYR A 763 -13.59 -30.72 16.80
C TYR A 763 -14.45 -30.64 18.08
N LYS A 764 -15.69 -30.13 17.99
CA LYS A 764 -16.59 -30.01 19.15
C LYS A 764 -16.94 -31.36 19.79
N ARG A 765 -16.99 -32.44 19.00
CA ARG A 765 -17.19 -33.80 19.54
C ARG A 765 -16.01 -34.26 20.41
N ASN A 766 -14.83 -33.67 20.22
CA ASN A 766 -13.60 -34.04 20.93
C ASN A 766 -13.47 -33.41 22.34
N ASN A 767 -14.18 -32.31 22.63
CA ASN A 767 -14.15 -31.60 23.92
C ASN A 767 -15.16 -32.11 24.97
N VAL A 768 -15.95 -33.13 24.64
CA VAL A 768 -16.81 -33.86 25.60
C VAL A 768 -16.07 -35.15 25.95
N ASN A 769 -16.18 -35.67 27.18
CA ASN A 769 -15.40 -36.77 27.78
C ASN A 769 -15.23 -38.10 26.98
N ASP A 770 -15.70 -38.19 25.73
CA ASP A 770 -15.64 -39.31 24.77
C ASP A 770 -15.16 -38.85 23.36
N GLY A 771 -14.01 -38.18 23.26
CA GLY A 771 -13.48 -37.68 21.99
C GLY A 771 -13.16 -38.75 20.93
N VAL A 772 -12.99 -38.33 19.66
CA VAL A 772 -12.62 -39.23 18.56
C VAL A 772 -11.15 -39.63 18.75
N PRO A 773 -10.77 -40.91 18.90
CA PRO A 773 -9.36 -41.28 19.11
C PRO A 773 -8.53 -41.11 17.83
N TYR A 774 -7.22 -40.94 17.96
CA TYR A 774 -6.32 -41.01 16.81
C TYR A 774 -6.12 -42.47 16.37
N LYS A 775 -6.57 -42.83 15.16
CA LYS A 775 -6.31 -44.17 14.60
C LYS A 775 -6.46 -44.20 13.08
N GLN A 776 -5.46 -44.75 12.41
CA GLN A 776 -5.54 -45.09 10.98
C GLN A 776 -6.43 -46.32 10.79
N HIS A 777 -7.44 -46.22 9.93
CA HIS A 777 -8.27 -47.36 9.56
C HIS A 777 -8.97 -47.13 8.20
N PRO A 778 -9.45 -48.20 7.54
CA PRO A 778 -9.97 -48.12 6.17
C PRO A 778 -11.42 -47.58 6.06
N TRP A 779 -12.02 -47.10 7.15
CA TRP A 779 -13.41 -46.59 7.18
C TRP A 779 -14.50 -47.60 6.73
N LYS A 780 -14.42 -48.83 7.24
CA LYS A 780 -15.27 -49.97 6.83
C LYS A 780 -16.47 -50.25 7.76
N GLU A 781 -16.61 -49.54 8.88
CA GLU A 781 -17.73 -49.78 9.79
C GLU A 781 -19.07 -49.36 9.16
N PRO A 782 -20.19 -50.03 9.52
CA PRO A 782 -21.48 -49.83 8.84
C PRO A 782 -22.12 -48.47 9.11
N THR A 783 -21.63 -47.74 10.11
CA THR A 783 -22.13 -46.41 10.48
C THR A 783 -20.97 -45.47 10.74
N GLU A 784 -21.16 -44.19 10.46
CA GLU A 784 -20.16 -43.16 10.69
C GLU A 784 -19.71 -43.08 12.15
N GLU A 785 -20.65 -43.18 13.10
CA GLU A 785 -20.32 -43.13 14.53
C GLU A 785 -19.44 -44.30 14.97
N LYS A 786 -19.62 -45.49 14.40
CA LYS A 786 -18.74 -46.64 14.64
C LYS A 786 -17.35 -46.41 14.04
N ASN A 787 -17.24 -45.81 12.84
CA ASN A 787 -15.94 -45.45 12.27
C ASN A 787 -15.22 -44.43 13.16
N LEU A 788 -15.92 -43.37 13.60
CA LEU A 788 -15.36 -42.36 14.49
C LEU A 788 -14.94 -42.93 15.85
N LYS A 789 -15.67 -43.91 16.39
CA LYS A 789 -15.25 -44.63 17.62
C LYS A 789 -13.97 -45.44 17.45
N VAL A 790 -13.65 -45.89 16.23
CA VAL A 790 -12.38 -46.55 15.93
C VAL A 790 -11.25 -45.53 15.91
N GLY A 791 -11.47 -44.38 15.31
CA GLY A 791 -10.60 -43.21 15.34
C GLY A 791 -10.42 -42.53 13.99
N ILE A 792 -9.66 -41.43 13.96
CA ILE A 792 -9.37 -40.69 12.73
C ILE A 792 -7.93 -40.18 12.77
N ASP A 793 -7.23 -40.25 11.64
CA ASP A 793 -5.88 -39.73 11.48
C ASP A 793 -5.85 -38.44 10.63
N CYS A 794 -4.65 -37.88 10.42
CA CYS A 794 -4.48 -36.58 9.77
C CYS A 794 -5.04 -36.52 8.35
N SER A 795 -4.71 -37.46 7.46
CA SER A 795 -5.25 -37.44 6.09
C SER A 795 -6.75 -37.75 6.05
N ARG A 796 -7.25 -38.64 6.92
CA ARG A 796 -8.68 -38.96 6.99
C ARG A 796 -9.51 -37.83 7.58
N SER A 797 -8.95 -37.02 8.48
CA SER A 797 -9.64 -35.85 9.03
C SER A 797 -9.99 -34.83 7.94
N ILE A 798 -9.06 -34.56 7.03
CA ILE A 798 -9.30 -33.68 5.88
C ILE A 798 -10.31 -34.31 4.93
N TRP A 799 -10.13 -35.59 4.56
CA TRP A 799 -11.10 -36.31 3.73
C TRP A 799 -12.52 -36.26 4.30
N TYR A 800 -12.66 -36.42 5.62
CA TYR A 800 -13.95 -36.38 6.29
C TYR A 800 -14.60 -34.99 6.16
N ALA A 801 -13.82 -33.93 6.41
CA ALA A 801 -14.31 -32.56 6.29
C ALA A 801 -14.83 -32.23 4.88
N PHE A 802 -14.06 -32.57 3.85
CA PHE A 802 -14.42 -32.30 2.45
C PHE A 802 -15.60 -33.16 1.98
N THR A 803 -15.54 -34.48 2.16
CA THR A 803 -16.58 -35.37 1.61
C THR A 803 -17.94 -35.18 2.30
N ARG A 804 -17.97 -34.84 3.59
CA ARG A 804 -19.22 -34.56 4.30
C ARG A 804 -19.75 -33.16 4.08
N ALA A 805 -18.91 -32.24 3.60
CA ALA A 805 -19.34 -30.98 3.03
C ALA A 805 -19.92 -31.13 1.60
N GLY A 806 -19.89 -32.34 1.04
CA GLY A 806 -20.34 -32.62 -0.33
C GLY A 806 -19.31 -32.29 -1.40
N LEU A 807 -18.04 -32.11 -1.02
CA LEU A 807 -16.94 -31.84 -1.94
C LEU A 807 -16.13 -33.12 -2.20
N PRO A 808 -15.73 -33.37 -3.46
CA PRO A 808 -14.87 -34.49 -3.78
C PRO A 808 -13.48 -34.28 -3.14
N TYR A 809 -12.86 -35.38 -2.71
CA TYR A 809 -11.51 -35.38 -2.15
C TYR A 809 -10.69 -36.55 -2.69
N ASN A 810 -11.33 -37.70 -2.88
CA ASN A 810 -10.78 -38.89 -3.51
C ASN A 810 -11.90 -39.74 -4.15
N GLN A 811 -11.54 -40.87 -4.78
CA GLN A 811 -12.51 -41.79 -5.38
C GLN A 811 -13.24 -42.61 -4.29
N GLY A 812 -14.36 -42.08 -3.79
CA GLY A 812 -15.23 -42.77 -2.84
C GLY A 812 -14.73 -42.73 -1.39
N ASN A 813 -14.81 -43.85 -0.67
CA ASN A 813 -14.44 -43.94 0.75
C ASN A 813 -13.04 -44.53 0.98
N GLU A 814 -12.25 -44.73 -0.07
CA GLU A 814 -10.91 -45.31 0.02
C GLU A 814 -9.99 -44.51 0.94
N TYR A 815 -9.05 -45.19 1.60
CA TYR A 815 -8.05 -44.51 2.41
C TYR A 815 -6.99 -43.88 1.52
N LEU A 816 -6.80 -42.56 1.65
CA LEU A 816 -5.71 -41.85 0.97
C LEU A 816 -4.57 -41.61 1.96
N HIS A 817 -3.52 -42.43 1.84
CA HIS A 817 -2.27 -42.21 2.58
C HIS A 817 -1.60 -40.91 2.14
N THR A 818 -0.91 -40.22 3.05
CA THR A 818 -0.17 -38.99 2.74
C THR A 818 0.80 -39.15 1.56
N ALA A 819 1.46 -40.32 1.45
CA ALA A 819 2.31 -40.72 0.31
C ALA A 819 1.63 -40.59 -1.07
N ARG A 820 0.32 -40.78 -1.13
CA ARG A 820 -0.46 -40.73 -2.37
C ARG A 820 -1.09 -39.36 -2.62
N MET A 821 -1.02 -38.44 -1.67
CA MET A 821 -1.60 -37.10 -1.80
C MET A 821 -0.78 -36.20 -2.74
N PHE A 822 0.52 -36.43 -2.87
CA PHE A 822 1.42 -35.62 -3.71
C PHE A 822 2.06 -36.38 -4.88
N GLY A 823 1.85 -37.70 -4.99
CA GLY A 823 2.34 -38.47 -6.14
C GLY A 823 1.66 -38.07 -7.45
N SER A 824 2.32 -38.31 -8.59
CA SER A 824 1.81 -37.97 -9.93
C SER A 824 0.47 -38.65 -10.30
N GLY A 825 0.09 -39.72 -9.60
CA GLY A 825 -1.22 -40.36 -9.70
C GLY A 825 -2.25 -39.89 -8.67
N SER A 826 -1.97 -38.82 -7.91
CA SER A 826 -2.87 -38.28 -6.90
C SER A 826 -4.14 -37.75 -7.54
N LYS A 827 -5.28 -38.22 -7.06
CA LYS A 827 -6.60 -37.74 -7.48
C LYS A 827 -6.90 -36.32 -7.00
N MET A 828 -6.07 -35.78 -6.09
CA MET A 828 -6.17 -34.36 -5.72
C MET A 828 -5.90 -33.44 -6.92
N ASN A 829 -5.10 -33.85 -7.91
CA ASN A 829 -4.84 -33.05 -9.11
C ASN A 829 -6.10 -32.74 -9.96
N GLU A 830 -7.18 -33.49 -9.79
CA GLU A 830 -8.43 -33.30 -10.53
C GLU A 830 -9.28 -32.17 -9.92
N GLU A 831 -9.33 -32.09 -8.59
CA GLU A 831 -10.26 -31.23 -7.84
C GLU A 831 -9.55 -30.07 -7.11
N PHE A 832 -8.23 -30.14 -7.00
CA PHE A 832 -7.37 -29.15 -6.34
C PHE A 832 -6.36 -28.57 -7.33
N GLU A 833 -5.94 -27.34 -7.06
CA GLU A 833 -4.75 -26.73 -7.63
C GLU A 833 -3.60 -26.85 -6.62
N SER A 834 -2.38 -27.06 -7.13
CA SER A 834 -1.20 -27.03 -6.26
C SER A 834 -0.96 -25.60 -5.78
N CYS A 835 -0.76 -25.44 -4.48
CA CYS A 835 -0.29 -24.21 -3.84
C CYS A 835 1.12 -24.38 -3.25
N GLU A 836 1.86 -25.39 -3.72
CA GLU A 836 3.17 -25.75 -3.17
C GLU A 836 4.17 -24.59 -3.25
N ASN A 837 4.05 -23.78 -4.31
CA ASN A 837 4.89 -22.63 -4.58
C ASN A 837 4.20 -21.29 -4.24
N ASP A 838 3.08 -21.32 -3.50
CA ASP A 838 2.38 -20.09 -3.07
C ASP A 838 2.91 -19.67 -1.69
N PRO A 839 3.63 -18.54 -1.57
CA PRO A 839 4.10 -18.04 -0.27
C PRO A 839 2.94 -17.54 0.60
N ASN A 840 1.81 -17.21 -0.01
CA ASN A 840 0.62 -16.66 0.64
C ASN A 840 -0.46 -17.73 0.79
N LEU A 841 -0.23 -18.63 1.75
CA LEU A 841 -1.22 -19.64 2.15
C LEU A 841 -2.57 -18.98 2.47
N ARG A 842 -3.66 -19.67 2.16
CA ARG A 842 -5.04 -19.22 2.35
C ARG A 842 -5.79 -20.16 3.26
N ILE A 843 -6.84 -19.64 3.90
CA ILE A 843 -7.78 -20.49 4.63
C ILE A 843 -8.33 -21.61 3.74
N GLY A 844 -8.35 -22.83 4.26
CA GLY A 844 -8.78 -24.03 3.54
C GLY A 844 -7.68 -24.73 2.73
N ASP A 845 -6.48 -24.15 2.60
CA ASP A 845 -5.34 -24.82 1.97
C ASP A 845 -4.95 -26.07 2.79
N VAL A 846 -4.70 -27.18 2.10
CA VAL A 846 -4.33 -28.46 2.72
C VAL A 846 -2.83 -28.66 2.55
N LEU A 847 -2.11 -28.69 3.67
CA LEU A 847 -0.66 -28.87 3.71
C LEU A 847 -0.32 -30.31 4.06
N VAL A 848 0.61 -30.90 3.32
CA VAL A 848 1.09 -32.26 3.54
C VAL A 848 2.56 -32.23 3.90
N TYR A 849 2.93 -32.85 5.02
CA TYR A 849 4.29 -32.96 5.52
C TYR A 849 4.73 -34.41 5.59
N ARG A 850 6.03 -34.66 5.38
CA ARG A 850 6.63 -35.99 5.49
C ARG A 850 8.03 -35.97 6.07
N ASP A 851 8.34 -37.03 6.80
CA ASP A 851 9.68 -37.38 7.26
C ASP A 851 10.04 -38.76 6.72
N GLU A 852 10.89 -38.79 5.68
CA GLU A 852 11.39 -40.02 5.08
C GLU A 852 12.54 -40.66 5.88
N GLY A 853 13.13 -39.93 6.84
CA GLY A 853 14.28 -40.36 7.66
C GLY A 853 13.90 -40.90 9.04
N HIS A 854 12.61 -41.01 9.34
CA HIS A 854 12.11 -41.40 10.65
C HIS A 854 12.49 -42.85 11.03
N ARG A 855 12.96 -43.05 12.27
CA ARG A 855 13.53 -44.33 12.75
C ARG A 855 12.57 -45.51 12.68
N ASP A 856 11.27 -45.25 12.81
CA ASP A 856 10.21 -46.27 12.77
C ASP A 856 9.51 -46.38 11.39
N GLY A 857 10.12 -45.79 10.35
CA GLY A 857 9.58 -45.73 8.98
C GLY A 857 8.91 -44.38 8.64
N PRO A 858 8.61 -44.11 7.36
CA PRO A 858 8.20 -42.79 6.90
C PRO A 858 6.96 -42.25 7.63
N ALA A 859 7.09 -41.08 8.24
CA ALA A 859 6.01 -40.42 8.95
C ALA A 859 5.38 -39.33 8.06
N GLY A 860 4.11 -39.02 8.29
CA GLY A 860 3.43 -37.97 7.54
C GLY A 860 2.35 -37.28 8.34
N HIS A 861 2.13 -36.02 8.04
CA HIS A 861 1.16 -35.17 8.71
C HIS A 861 0.39 -34.34 7.68
N THR A 862 -0.88 -34.04 7.97
CA THR A 862 -1.72 -33.26 7.06
C THR A 862 -2.63 -32.35 7.87
N VAL A 863 -2.67 -31.09 7.49
CA VAL A 863 -3.46 -30.05 8.14
C VAL A 863 -4.14 -29.16 7.13
N MET A 864 -5.24 -28.54 7.54
CA MET A 864 -5.92 -27.50 6.79
C MET A 864 -5.64 -26.15 7.43
N VAL A 865 -5.17 -25.18 6.66
CA VAL A 865 -4.89 -23.82 7.11
C VAL A 865 -6.19 -23.13 7.53
N ILE A 866 -6.17 -22.47 8.68
CA ILE A 866 -7.31 -21.68 9.18
C ILE A 866 -6.95 -20.19 9.19
N ASP A 867 -5.75 -19.86 9.69
CA ASP A 867 -5.24 -18.49 9.72
C ASP A 867 -3.75 -18.54 9.35
N PRO A 868 -3.37 -18.14 8.12
CA PRO A 868 -1.98 -18.22 7.66
C PRO A 868 -1.06 -17.28 8.45
N GLU A 869 -1.50 -16.04 8.70
CA GLU A 869 -0.73 -15.02 9.42
C GLU A 869 -0.52 -15.40 10.89
N LYS A 870 -1.59 -15.86 11.55
CA LYS A 870 -1.52 -16.32 12.95
C LYS A 870 -0.95 -17.73 13.10
N ARG A 871 -0.66 -18.41 11.98
CA ARG A 871 -0.17 -19.78 11.85
C ARG A 871 -1.04 -20.80 12.58
N ILE A 872 -2.33 -20.78 12.27
CA ILE A 872 -3.33 -21.66 12.84
C ILE A 872 -3.79 -22.65 11.79
N ALA A 873 -3.83 -23.92 12.16
CA ALA A 873 -4.32 -24.98 11.33
C ALA A 873 -5.31 -25.87 12.08
N TRP A 874 -6.16 -26.56 11.34
CA TRP A 874 -7.05 -27.60 11.84
C TRP A 874 -6.62 -28.95 11.28
N GLY A 875 -6.62 -29.99 12.10
CA GLY A 875 -6.31 -31.33 11.66
C GLY A 875 -6.19 -32.31 12.81
N SER A 876 -5.87 -33.54 12.48
CA SER A 876 -5.54 -34.57 13.47
C SER A 876 -4.12 -34.41 13.99
N HIS A 877 -3.87 -34.74 15.25
CA HIS A 877 -2.53 -34.74 15.82
C HIS A 877 -1.59 -35.64 14.98
N GLY A 878 -0.43 -35.12 14.57
CA GLY A 878 0.59 -35.92 13.91
C GLY A 878 1.41 -36.66 14.96
N TRP A 879 1.75 -37.92 14.73
CA TRP A 879 2.81 -38.56 15.49
C TRP A 879 4.11 -37.76 15.27
N ASP A 880 4.53 -36.99 16.26
CA ASP A 880 5.69 -36.09 16.24
C ASP A 880 6.97 -36.76 16.77
N GLY A 881 7.10 -38.07 16.57
CA GLY A 881 8.35 -38.81 16.76
C GLY A 881 8.98 -38.76 18.16
N ASN A 882 8.32 -38.23 19.19
CA ASN A 882 8.95 -38.13 20.51
C ASN A 882 8.82 -39.45 21.29
N GLY A 883 9.68 -40.42 20.98
CA GLY A 883 9.85 -41.66 21.73
C GLY A 883 10.33 -41.50 23.18
N ASN A 884 10.44 -40.26 23.68
CA ASN A 884 10.91 -39.92 25.02
C ASN A 884 9.89 -39.15 25.87
N ILE A 885 8.58 -39.33 25.65
CA ILE A 885 7.60 -39.00 26.69
C ILE A 885 7.69 -40.09 27.76
N GLY A 886 8.50 -39.80 28.78
CA GLY A 886 8.74 -40.67 29.92
C GLY A 886 7.45 -41.20 30.54
N LYS A 887 7.51 -42.47 30.96
CA LYS A 887 6.52 -43.22 31.72
C LYS A 887 5.69 -42.32 32.66
N GLY A 888 4.49 -41.90 32.24
CA GLY A 888 3.58 -41.11 33.08
C GLY A 888 2.40 -40.46 32.38
N PHE A 889 2.57 -39.97 31.14
CA PHE A 889 1.48 -39.32 30.39
C PHE A 889 0.93 -40.27 29.32
N ARG A 890 0.01 -41.16 29.72
CA ARG A 890 -0.86 -41.92 28.80
C ARG A 890 -2.29 -41.38 28.91
N LYS A 891 -2.57 -40.22 28.32
CA LYS A 891 -3.93 -39.94 27.82
C LYS A 891 -3.90 -40.21 26.32
N SER A 892 -4.87 -40.96 25.83
CA SER A 892 -4.98 -41.34 24.41
C SER A 892 -4.97 -40.11 23.52
N ASP A 893 -4.16 -40.13 22.46
CA ASP A 893 -4.13 -39.09 21.42
C ASP A 893 -5.56 -38.83 20.91
N THR A 894 -6.02 -37.59 21.07
CA THR A 894 -7.36 -37.17 20.64
C THR A 894 -7.30 -36.68 19.20
N GLY A 895 -8.25 -37.10 18.39
CA GLY A 895 -8.13 -37.28 16.95
C GLY A 895 -8.26 -36.04 16.08
N VAL A 896 -8.81 -34.90 16.51
CA VAL A 896 -8.73 -33.62 15.76
C VAL A 896 -8.68 -32.39 16.67
N GLU A 897 -7.95 -31.38 16.25
CA GLU A 897 -7.74 -30.15 17.00
C GLU A 897 -7.50 -28.93 16.08
N TYR A 898 -7.70 -27.75 16.66
CA TYR A 898 -7.07 -26.52 16.16
C TYR A 898 -5.73 -26.38 16.87
N GLN A 899 -4.69 -26.04 16.12
CA GLN A 899 -3.33 -25.99 16.64
C GLN A 899 -2.60 -24.75 16.14
N LYS A 900 -1.76 -24.18 17.01
CA LYS A 900 -0.85 -23.10 16.65
C LYS A 900 0.51 -23.68 16.30
N ILE A 901 1.03 -23.33 15.14
CA ILE A 901 2.39 -23.71 14.74
C ILE A 901 3.32 -22.69 15.39
N LYS A 902 3.88 -23.04 16.55
CA LYS A 902 4.78 -22.14 17.31
C LYS A 902 6.27 -22.42 17.02
N PRO A 903 7.13 -21.39 17.11
CA PRO A 903 8.50 -21.45 16.66
C PRO A 903 9.43 -22.01 17.74
N HIS A 904 9.94 -23.22 17.53
CA HIS A 904 11.27 -23.55 18.06
C HIS A 904 12.29 -22.70 17.29
N ARG A 905 13.43 -22.31 17.89
CA ARG A 905 14.46 -21.48 17.23
C ARG A 905 15.00 -22.08 15.91
N ALA A 906 14.77 -23.37 15.67
CA ALA A 906 15.13 -24.09 14.45
C ALA A 906 14.02 -24.10 13.37
N TRP A 907 12.80 -23.65 13.68
CA TRP A 907 11.62 -23.80 12.82
C TRP A 907 11.16 -22.44 12.30
N LYS A 908 11.92 -21.95 11.30
CA LYS A 908 11.62 -20.69 10.58
C LYS A 908 10.44 -20.86 9.58
N ARG A 909 10.12 -22.09 9.18
CA ARG A 909 9.07 -22.47 8.21
C ARG A 909 7.91 -23.24 8.91
N TRP A 910 6.82 -23.56 8.18
CA TRP A 910 5.75 -24.44 8.67
C TRP A 910 6.19 -25.92 8.78
N ASP A 911 7.38 -26.25 8.26
CA ASP A 911 8.04 -27.56 8.31
C ASP A 911 9.28 -27.56 9.25
N THR A 912 9.84 -28.75 9.45
CA THR A 912 11.04 -29.00 10.26
C THR A 912 12.08 -29.76 9.41
N ASN A 913 13.35 -29.81 9.84
CA ASN A 913 14.38 -30.59 9.13
C ASN A 913 14.02 -32.07 8.93
N ALA A 914 13.19 -32.61 9.82
CA ALA A 914 12.70 -33.99 9.74
C ALA A 914 11.39 -34.07 8.95
N MET A 915 10.41 -33.22 9.26
CA MET A 915 9.10 -33.17 8.60
C MET A 915 9.03 -32.03 7.58
N GLN A 916 9.32 -32.30 6.31
CA GLN A 916 9.30 -31.34 5.22
C GLN A 916 7.91 -31.22 4.57
N ARG A 917 7.53 -30.02 4.13
CA ARG A 917 6.31 -29.85 3.32
C ARG A 917 6.57 -30.47 1.94
N VAL A 918 5.74 -31.43 1.55
CA VAL A 918 5.86 -32.17 0.27
C VAL A 918 4.70 -31.93 -0.69
N ALA A 919 3.67 -31.21 -0.23
CA ALA A 919 2.61 -30.67 -1.08
C ALA A 919 1.78 -29.62 -0.35
N CYS A 920 1.16 -28.77 -1.14
CA CYS A 920 0.07 -27.89 -0.74
C CYS A 920 -1.04 -27.99 -1.79
N TRP A 921 -2.28 -28.13 -1.33
CA TRP A 921 -3.45 -28.25 -2.20
C TRP A 921 -4.52 -27.22 -1.85
N ARG A 922 -5.03 -26.53 -2.87
CA ARG A 922 -6.14 -25.60 -2.76
C ARG A 922 -7.32 -26.10 -3.57
N HIS A 923 -8.47 -26.29 -2.93
CA HIS A 923 -9.64 -26.83 -3.62
C HIS A 923 -10.19 -25.81 -4.64
N ARG A 924 -10.43 -26.24 -5.89
CA ARG A 924 -10.85 -25.34 -6.99
C ARG A 924 -12.13 -24.56 -6.67
N ALA A 925 -13.12 -25.23 -6.06
CA ALA A 925 -14.33 -24.55 -5.59
C ALA A 925 -14.04 -23.40 -4.60
N PHE A 926 -13.01 -23.47 -3.77
CA PHE A 926 -12.67 -22.36 -2.88
C PHE A 926 -12.12 -21.17 -3.67
N ILE A 927 -11.36 -21.42 -4.75
CA ILE A 927 -10.80 -20.41 -5.63
C ILE A 927 -11.92 -19.70 -6.40
N ASP A 928 -12.83 -20.48 -6.98
CA ASP A 928 -13.97 -19.99 -7.76
C ASP A 928 -14.95 -19.20 -6.89
N GLU A 929 -15.18 -19.68 -5.67
CA GLU A 929 -16.09 -19.05 -4.73
C GLU A 929 -15.47 -17.88 -3.97
N ALA A 930 -14.16 -17.85 -3.70
CA ALA A 930 -13.53 -16.70 -3.02
C ALA A 930 -13.79 -15.37 -3.77
N LYS A 931 -13.83 -15.41 -5.10
CA LYS A 931 -14.11 -14.24 -5.97
C LYS A 931 -15.58 -13.80 -5.94
N THR A 932 -16.49 -14.60 -5.41
CA THR A 932 -17.92 -14.48 -5.73
C THR A 932 -18.89 -14.71 -4.56
N ARG A 933 -18.51 -15.54 -3.59
CA ARG A 933 -19.17 -15.83 -2.31
C ARG A 933 -18.40 -15.26 -1.12
N GLY A 934 -17.23 -14.67 -1.39
CA GLY A 934 -16.44 -13.88 -0.45
C GLY A 934 -15.45 -14.70 0.38
N GLN A 935 -14.57 -13.98 1.08
CA GLN A 935 -13.73 -14.49 2.17
C GLN A 935 -14.55 -14.56 3.47
N ALA A 936 -13.89 -14.81 4.61
CA ALA A 936 -14.54 -14.77 5.92
C ALA A 936 -15.38 -13.50 6.07
N GLY A 937 -16.65 -13.67 6.41
CA GLY A 937 -17.62 -12.61 6.34
C GLY A 937 -18.00 -12.03 7.70
N VAL A 938 -18.60 -10.85 7.69
CA VAL A 938 -18.93 -10.11 8.92
C VAL A 938 -20.29 -10.51 9.52
N LYS A 939 -21.10 -11.33 8.83
CA LYS A 939 -22.42 -11.79 9.29
C LYS A 939 -22.31 -12.65 10.55
N ALA A 940 -21.31 -13.53 10.61
CA ALA A 940 -21.04 -14.34 11.81
C ALA A 940 -20.60 -13.48 13.01
N LEU A 941 -20.05 -12.30 12.74
CA LEU A 941 -19.63 -11.31 13.75
C LEU A 941 -20.73 -10.28 14.07
N LYS A 942 -21.88 -10.37 13.42
CA LYS A 942 -23.01 -9.48 13.70
C LYS A 942 -23.44 -9.66 15.15
N ASP A 943 -23.48 -8.55 15.88
CA ASP A 943 -23.82 -8.54 17.31
C ASP A 943 -22.83 -9.27 18.24
N VAL A 944 -21.63 -9.63 17.75
CA VAL A 944 -20.58 -10.31 18.54
C VAL A 944 -20.20 -9.53 19.81
N CYS A 945 -20.38 -8.21 19.79
CA CYS A 945 -20.13 -7.31 20.93
C CYS A 945 -21.37 -6.93 21.73
N LYS A 946 -22.53 -7.59 21.50
CA LYS A 946 -23.71 -7.50 22.37
C LYS A 946 -23.67 -8.50 23.53
N CYS A 947 -22.82 -9.53 23.43
CA CYS A 947 -22.35 -10.42 24.50
C CYS A 947 -23.47 -10.76 25.50
N LYS A 948 -24.33 -11.72 25.12
CA LYS A 948 -25.40 -12.23 25.99
C LYS A 948 -24.83 -13.07 27.12
#